data_AF-A0A660N7J0-F1
#
_entry.id   AF-A0A660N7J0-F1
#
_cell.length_a   1.000
_cell.length_b   1.000
_cell.length_c   1.000
_cell.angle_alpha   90.00
_cell.angle_beta   90.00
_cell.angle_gamma   90.00
#
_symmetry.space_group_name_H-M   'P 1'
#
loop_
_entity.id
_entity.type
_entity.pdbx_description
1 polymer ?
#
loop_
_entity_poly.entity_id
_entity_poly.type
_entity_poly.pdbx_seq_one_letter_code
_entity_poly.pdbx_strand_id
1 'polypeptide(L)'
;LVDDLKEVVVNPKEVSLDDGFVVFDIETTGFSPTQNRIIEIGAVKIVEGKIVDRFSTFINPQIPIPFQIEELTSINDSMVVDAPLIEEVLPKFLAFCEDFAVVAHNAGFDTRFIATNAKRMGYSYDPTIVDTVTLARILLPQLGRFKLDTVAKALDVSLENHHRAVDDAECTAEIFLKLAQMLRERNILLLKDVEGLAKVSQERIKKMNTNHIIILAKNEIGRINLYKLISYSHLNYYAKRPRIPKSVLQKYREGLIIGSACEAGELFRAILDGQEEEDIRKIAEFYDYLEIQPIGNNEFMIASDRYAIESREDIQKINKKIVELAKSLNKPVVGTCDVHFLNPEDEIYRRIILAGKGFTDADHQPPLYLRTTNEMIEEFHYLGPEDAYAVAVTNSRMIADMVEDFPPVRPDKCPPVIENSDELLTQSCYAKAHEQYGENLPEIVTARLEKELNSIIKNGFAVMYIIAKKLVEKSNEDGYLVGSRGSVGSSFAAYTSGITEVNPLPPHYYCDCKYVDFDSEEVKKFAGMEGCDMPDKICPKCGKKLKKDGFDIPFETFLGFKGDKEPDIDLNFSGEYQPKAHDYTEVIFGQGHTFRAGTVGTLAEKTAYGYVKKYFDEHGQVKRKCEINRITQGCVGVRRTTGQHPGGIIVLPHGEEIYTFTPVQHPANDMTTKIITTHFDYHAIDHNLLKLDILGHQDPTMIRMLQDLIGIDPVKDIPLDSRETMTLFQNTDALGVKPEDLMGCKLGALGIPEFGTDFAMQMLIDAKPKGLSDLVRISGLSHGTDVWLGNAQTLIQEGKATIRTA
;
A
#
# COMPACT_ATOMS: atom_id res chain seq x y z
N LEU A 1 -9.54 12.95 -0.44
CA LEU A 1 -9.10 14.32 -0.72
C LEU A 1 -8.99 15.12 0.57
N VAL A 2 -7.94 15.92 0.73
CA VAL A 2 -7.79 16.92 1.80
C VAL A 2 -7.73 18.28 1.12
N ASP A 3 -8.55 19.23 1.57
CA ASP A 3 -8.48 20.60 1.08
C ASP A 3 -7.40 21.38 1.84
N ASP A 4 -6.18 21.33 1.31
CA ASP A 4 -5.02 22.07 1.80
C ASP A 4 -4.86 23.45 1.14
N LEU A 5 -5.80 23.83 0.28
CA LEU A 5 -5.84 25.14 -0.39
C LEU A 5 -6.68 26.17 0.37
N LYS A 6 -7.37 25.76 1.45
CA LYS A 6 -8.21 26.66 2.24
C LYS A 6 -7.36 27.74 2.92
N GLU A 7 -7.64 29.00 2.55
CA GLU A 7 -6.90 30.20 2.96
C GLU A 7 -6.88 30.38 4.50
N VAL A 8 -5.76 30.88 5.02
CA VAL A 8 -5.58 31.14 6.46
C VAL A 8 -6.22 32.46 6.88
N VAL A 9 -6.28 33.40 5.95
CA VAL A 9 -6.88 34.73 6.09
C VAL A 9 -7.82 34.90 4.91
N VAL A 10 -9.09 35.19 5.16
CA VAL A 10 -10.07 35.44 4.08
C VAL A 10 -10.07 36.94 3.77
N ASN A 11 -9.99 37.29 2.49
CA ASN A 11 -9.86 38.66 1.99
C ASN A 11 -8.69 39.43 2.63
N PRO A 12 -7.44 38.94 2.47
CA PRO A 12 -6.26 39.57 3.07
C PRO A 12 -5.97 40.93 2.40
N LYS A 13 -6.50 42.01 2.97
CA LYS A 13 -6.07 43.38 2.66
C LYS A 13 -4.67 43.61 3.27
N GLU A 14 -4.02 44.73 2.97
CA GLU A 14 -2.70 45.08 3.55
C GLU A 14 -2.81 45.48 5.03
N VAL A 15 -3.25 44.56 5.88
CA VAL A 15 -3.42 44.74 7.33
C VAL A 15 -2.17 44.25 8.05
N SER A 16 -1.60 45.12 8.87
CA SER A 16 -0.49 44.84 9.78
C SER A 16 -0.97 44.18 11.06
N LEU A 17 -0.14 43.34 11.69
CA LEU A 17 -0.40 42.79 13.03
C LEU A 17 -0.45 43.86 14.13
N ASP A 18 -0.03 45.09 13.83
CA ASP A 18 -0.09 46.23 14.74
C ASP A 18 -1.31 47.14 14.51
N ASP A 19 -2.10 46.86 13.47
CA ASP A 19 -3.37 47.53 13.24
C ASP A 19 -4.40 47.11 14.32
N GLY A 20 -5.55 47.79 14.34
CA GLY A 20 -6.63 47.38 15.23
C GLY A 20 -7.37 46.15 14.72
N PHE A 21 -7.94 45.38 15.66
CA PHE A 21 -8.71 44.18 15.37
C PHE A 21 -10.00 44.19 16.18
N VAL A 22 -11.05 43.58 15.63
CA VAL A 22 -12.26 43.27 16.39
C VAL A 22 -12.39 41.76 16.52
N VAL A 23 -12.34 41.27 17.74
CA VAL A 23 -12.50 39.85 18.05
C VAL A 23 -13.92 39.63 18.50
N PHE A 24 -14.63 38.66 17.93
CA PHE A 24 -16.02 38.43 18.28
C PHE A 24 -16.39 36.96 18.27
N ASP A 25 -17.49 36.67 18.95
CA ASP A 25 -18.11 35.37 19.10
C ASP A 25 -19.64 35.57 19.13
N ILE A 26 -20.38 34.57 18.66
CA ILE A 26 -21.85 34.62 18.63
C ILE A 26 -22.45 33.35 19.19
N GLU A 27 -23.62 33.50 19.81
CA GLU A 27 -24.47 32.38 20.16
C GLU A 27 -25.71 32.36 19.27
N THR A 28 -26.20 31.18 18.92
CA THR A 28 -27.25 31.02 17.90
C THR A 28 -28.24 29.91 18.26
N THR A 29 -29.44 29.94 17.66
CA THR A 29 -30.46 28.90 17.84
C THR A 29 -30.18 27.60 17.06
N GLY A 30 -28.99 27.44 16.49
CA GLY A 30 -28.56 26.26 15.71
C GLY A 30 -27.49 26.61 14.67
N PHE A 31 -27.09 25.65 13.83
CA PHE A 31 -25.85 25.78 13.04
C PHE A 31 -26.00 26.48 11.67
N SER A 32 -27.23 26.71 11.20
CA SER A 32 -27.48 27.25 9.86
C SER A 32 -27.86 28.73 9.92
N PRO A 33 -27.11 29.65 9.31
CA PRO A 33 -27.44 31.09 9.31
C PRO A 33 -28.71 31.40 8.50
N THR A 34 -29.13 30.49 7.62
CA THR A 34 -30.36 30.65 6.85
C THR A 34 -31.59 30.26 7.65
N GLN A 35 -31.50 29.19 8.45
CA GLN A 35 -32.62 28.63 9.21
C GLN A 35 -32.68 29.16 10.66
N ASN A 36 -31.54 29.35 11.31
CA ASN A 36 -31.41 29.74 12.71
C ASN A 36 -31.23 31.26 12.87
N ARG A 37 -31.19 31.73 14.13
CA ARG A 37 -31.11 33.15 14.51
C ARG A 37 -30.01 33.35 15.56
N ILE A 38 -29.42 34.53 15.57
CA ILE A 38 -28.42 34.94 16.58
C ILE A 38 -29.16 35.30 17.87
N ILE A 39 -28.65 34.86 19.02
CA ILE A 39 -29.21 35.12 20.36
C ILE A 39 -28.27 35.95 21.25
N GLU A 40 -26.97 35.96 20.98
CA GLU A 40 -25.99 36.85 21.63
C GLU A 40 -24.88 37.22 20.65
N ILE A 41 -24.37 38.45 20.74
CA ILE A 41 -23.10 38.86 20.12
C ILE A 41 -22.20 39.40 21.23
N GLY A 42 -21.00 38.84 21.32
CA GLY A 42 -19.92 39.34 22.15
C GLY A 42 -18.73 39.72 21.29
N ALA A 43 -18.15 40.90 21.52
CA ALA A 43 -16.99 41.36 20.79
C ALA A 43 -16.10 42.29 21.61
N VAL A 44 -14.82 42.31 21.30
CA VAL A 44 -13.82 43.20 21.89
C VAL A 44 -12.98 43.86 20.82
N LYS A 45 -12.65 45.13 21.03
CA LYS A 45 -11.79 45.91 20.12
C LYS A 45 -10.37 45.95 20.69
N ILE A 46 -9.41 45.54 19.88
CA ILE A 46 -7.97 45.58 20.17
C ILE A 46 -7.36 46.74 19.41
N VAL A 47 -6.64 47.62 20.11
CA VAL A 47 -5.83 48.69 19.51
C VAL A 47 -4.47 48.71 20.21
N GLU A 48 -3.38 48.79 19.46
CA GLU A 48 -2.00 48.74 20.00
C GLU A 48 -1.75 47.54 20.93
N GLY A 49 -2.36 46.39 20.61
CA GLY A 49 -2.19 45.14 21.36
C GLY A 49 -2.92 45.10 22.71
N LYS A 50 -3.87 46.01 22.96
CA LYS A 50 -4.69 46.04 24.19
C LYS A 50 -6.17 46.08 23.86
N ILE A 51 -6.98 45.42 24.69
CA ILE A 51 -8.45 45.53 24.61
C ILE A 51 -8.84 46.92 25.11
N VAL A 52 -9.45 47.72 24.22
CA VAL A 52 -9.83 49.11 24.50
C VAL A 52 -11.34 49.32 24.62
N ASP A 53 -12.14 48.41 24.04
CA ASP A 53 -13.60 48.52 24.05
C ASP A 53 -14.27 47.14 23.98
N ARG A 54 -15.53 47.06 24.42
CA ARG A 54 -16.33 45.83 24.52
C ARG A 54 -17.75 46.06 24.00
N PHE A 55 -18.27 45.10 23.25
CA PHE A 55 -19.64 45.05 22.77
C PHE A 55 -20.27 43.73 23.22
N SER A 56 -21.34 43.78 23.99
CA SER A 56 -22.06 42.58 24.43
C SER A 56 -23.55 42.87 24.48
N THR A 57 -24.34 42.09 23.76
CA THR A 57 -25.80 42.23 23.76
C THR A 57 -26.48 40.91 23.47
N PHE A 58 -27.56 40.65 24.19
CA PHE A 58 -28.55 39.65 23.79
C PHE A 58 -29.37 40.15 22.61
N ILE A 59 -29.92 39.20 21.87
CA ILE A 59 -30.76 39.43 20.69
C ILE A 59 -31.99 38.55 20.82
N ASN A 60 -33.17 39.14 20.62
CA ASN A 60 -34.40 38.36 20.58
C ASN A 60 -34.51 37.65 19.22
N PRO A 61 -34.46 36.30 19.18
CA PRO A 61 -34.50 35.54 17.93
C PRO A 61 -35.91 35.45 17.33
N GLN A 62 -36.95 35.90 18.03
CA GLN A 62 -38.37 35.80 17.68
C GLN A 62 -38.88 34.36 17.43
N ILE A 63 -38.09 33.36 17.83
CA ILE A 63 -38.41 31.94 17.78
C ILE A 63 -37.99 31.30 19.09
N PRO A 64 -38.67 30.24 19.57
CA PRO A 64 -38.25 29.52 20.77
C PRO A 64 -36.82 28.98 20.61
N ILE A 65 -36.01 29.12 21.65
CA ILE A 65 -34.67 28.52 21.69
C ILE A 65 -34.82 27.00 21.92
N PRO A 66 -34.27 26.14 21.05
CA PRO A 66 -34.30 24.70 21.27
C PRO A 66 -33.58 24.30 22.57
N PHE A 67 -34.13 23.34 23.32
CA PHE A 67 -33.57 22.90 24.61
C PHE A 67 -32.09 22.47 24.52
N GLN A 68 -31.68 21.82 23.42
CA GLN A 68 -30.29 21.42 23.20
C GLN A 68 -29.33 22.62 23.07
N ILE A 69 -29.81 23.77 22.58
CA ILE A 69 -29.05 25.02 22.50
C ILE A 69 -28.98 25.67 23.88
N GLU A 70 -30.08 25.66 24.64
CA GLU A 70 -30.08 26.12 26.03
C GLU A 70 -29.08 25.34 26.88
N GLU A 71 -28.96 24.02 26.71
CA GLU A 71 -27.92 23.21 27.37
C GLU A 71 -26.48 23.59 26.94
N LEU A 72 -26.30 24.08 25.72
CA LEU A 72 -24.99 24.39 25.15
C LEU A 72 -24.51 25.80 25.52
N THR A 73 -25.41 26.77 25.46
CA THR A 73 -25.11 28.22 25.63
C THR A 73 -25.52 28.74 27.00
N SER A 74 -26.33 28.00 27.75
CA SER A 74 -27.00 28.46 28.97
C SER A 74 -27.93 29.68 28.78
N ILE A 75 -28.30 30.01 27.54
CA ILE A 75 -29.22 31.10 27.20
C ILE A 75 -30.62 30.50 26.97
N ASN A 76 -31.62 31.04 27.68
CA ASN A 76 -33.01 30.62 27.56
C ASN A 76 -33.92 31.75 27.07
N ASP A 77 -35.15 31.41 26.67
CA ASP A 77 -36.11 32.37 26.11
C ASP A 77 -36.37 33.58 27.04
N SER A 78 -36.33 33.38 28.36
CA SER A 78 -36.58 34.47 29.33
C SER A 78 -35.46 35.52 29.37
N MET A 79 -34.24 35.16 28.93
CA MET A 79 -33.10 36.08 28.86
C MET A 79 -33.14 36.96 27.61
N VAL A 80 -33.79 36.50 26.54
CA VAL A 80 -33.77 37.17 25.23
C VAL A 80 -35.11 37.79 24.83
N VAL A 81 -36.21 37.48 25.53
CA VAL A 81 -37.55 37.96 25.15
C VAL A 81 -37.68 39.49 25.11
N ASP A 82 -37.02 40.19 26.04
CA ASP A 82 -37.02 41.66 26.11
C ASP A 82 -35.76 42.28 25.45
N ALA A 83 -34.92 41.46 24.84
CA ALA A 83 -33.70 41.92 24.16
C ALA A 83 -34.04 42.60 22.81
N PRO A 84 -33.18 43.51 22.32
CA PRO A 84 -33.37 44.14 21.01
C PRO A 84 -33.34 43.12 19.87
N LEU A 85 -33.99 43.46 18.75
CA LEU A 85 -33.97 42.62 17.55
C LEU A 85 -32.63 42.73 16.81
N ILE A 86 -32.33 41.74 15.96
CA ILE A 86 -31.11 41.73 15.14
C ILE A 86 -31.01 42.98 14.26
N GLU A 87 -32.15 43.52 13.81
CA GLU A 87 -32.22 44.71 12.97
C GLU A 87 -31.70 45.98 13.67
N GLU A 88 -31.75 46.01 15.00
CA GLU A 88 -31.24 47.12 15.81
C GLU A 88 -29.79 46.89 16.25
N VAL A 89 -29.41 45.63 16.47
CA VAL A 89 -28.10 45.24 17.00
C VAL A 89 -27.04 45.19 15.91
N LEU A 90 -27.36 44.56 14.77
CA LEU A 90 -26.37 44.34 13.71
C LEU A 90 -25.76 45.63 13.17
N PRO A 91 -26.52 46.72 12.89
CA PRO A 91 -25.91 47.98 12.46
C PRO A 91 -24.94 48.57 13.48
N LYS A 92 -25.23 48.40 14.79
CA LYS A 92 -24.34 48.86 15.87
C LYS A 92 -23.07 48.01 15.94
N PHE A 93 -23.19 46.69 15.73
CA PHE A 93 -22.04 45.80 15.66
C PHE A 93 -21.17 46.08 14.43
N LEU A 94 -21.76 46.27 13.24
CA LEU A 94 -21.01 46.65 12.04
C LEU A 94 -20.29 47.99 12.22
N ALA A 95 -20.95 48.97 12.87
CA ALA A 95 -20.32 50.23 13.23
C ALA A 95 -19.23 50.08 14.30
N PHE A 96 -19.30 49.06 15.16
CA PHE A 96 -18.24 48.73 16.11
C PHE A 96 -17.03 48.12 15.40
N CYS A 97 -17.24 47.29 14.38
CA CYS A 97 -16.19 46.70 13.55
C CYS A 97 -15.45 47.72 12.68
N GLU A 98 -16.14 48.75 12.17
CA GLU A 98 -15.57 49.76 11.26
C GLU A 98 -14.81 49.09 10.09
N ASP A 99 -13.60 49.56 9.77
CA ASP A 99 -12.69 48.98 8.78
C ASP A 99 -11.67 48.00 9.39
N PHE A 100 -11.81 47.65 10.69
CA PHE A 100 -10.88 46.74 11.34
C PHE A 100 -11.01 45.30 10.80
N ALA A 101 -9.88 44.59 10.77
CA ALA A 101 -9.91 43.16 10.52
C ALA A 101 -10.61 42.44 11.68
N VAL A 102 -11.41 41.41 11.37
CA VAL A 102 -12.14 40.65 12.36
C VAL A 102 -11.47 39.32 12.66
N VAL A 103 -11.55 38.91 13.92
CA VAL A 103 -10.94 37.69 14.44
C VAL A 103 -12.00 36.88 15.17
N ALA A 104 -12.02 35.57 14.95
CA ALA A 104 -12.91 34.67 15.69
C ALA A 104 -12.26 33.29 15.84
N HIS A 105 -12.80 32.46 16.74
CA HIS A 105 -12.32 31.09 16.96
C HIS A 105 -13.20 30.12 16.18
N ASN A 106 -12.68 29.59 15.06
CA ASN A 106 -13.48 28.94 14.02
C ASN A 106 -14.33 29.97 13.23
N ALA A 107 -13.68 31.06 12.82
CA ALA A 107 -14.31 32.27 12.28
C ALA A 107 -15.32 32.05 11.16
N GLY A 108 -15.19 30.98 10.38
CA GLY A 108 -16.14 30.68 9.30
C GLY A 108 -17.58 30.39 9.77
N PHE A 109 -17.79 30.10 11.06
CA PHE A 109 -19.12 30.01 11.66
C PHE A 109 -19.68 31.40 11.98
N ASP A 110 -18.98 32.17 12.82
CA ASP A 110 -19.46 33.45 13.34
C ASP A 110 -19.62 34.50 12.24
N THR A 111 -18.61 34.62 11.37
CA THR A 111 -18.63 35.62 10.28
C THR A 111 -19.72 35.33 9.27
N ARG A 112 -20.10 34.06 9.08
CA ARG A 112 -21.17 33.66 8.16
C ARG A 112 -22.53 34.16 8.65
N PHE A 113 -22.85 33.98 9.93
CA PHE A 113 -24.09 34.52 10.50
C PHE A 113 -24.16 36.05 10.38
N ILE A 114 -23.06 36.76 10.63
CA ILE A 114 -22.99 38.21 10.46
C ILE A 114 -23.18 38.59 8.98
N ALA A 115 -22.45 37.96 8.06
CA ALA A 115 -22.52 38.26 6.63
C ALA A 115 -23.91 37.99 6.03
N THR A 116 -24.54 36.84 6.36
CA THR A 116 -25.88 36.50 5.89
C THR A 116 -26.92 37.51 6.39
N ASN A 117 -26.88 37.92 7.66
CA ASN A 117 -27.81 38.92 8.19
C ASN A 117 -27.53 40.33 7.64
N ALA A 118 -26.27 40.71 7.45
CA ALA A 118 -25.89 41.99 6.86
C ALA A 118 -26.43 42.10 5.42
N LYS A 119 -26.27 41.05 4.63
CA LYS A 119 -26.81 40.94 3.27
C LYS A 119 -28.33 41.03 3.23
N ARG A 120 -29.05 40.38 4.15
CA ARG A 120 -30.52 40.47 4.27
C ARG A 120 -31.00 41.89 4.53
N MET A 121 -30.21 42.67 5.28
CA MET A 121 -30.51 44.05 5.62
C MET A 121 -29.95 45.07 4.60
N GLY A 122 -29.29 44.62 3.53
CA GLY A 122 -28.73 45.48 2.49
C GLY A 122 -27.40 46.16 2.85
N TYR A 123 -26.71 45.69 3.89
CA TYR A 123 -25.36 46.17 4.22
C TYR A 123 -24.30 45.39 3.42
N SER A 124 -23.32 46.11 2.88
CA SER A 124 -22.08 45.52 2.34
C SER A 124 -21.08 45.40 3.48
N TYR A 125 -20.68 44.18 3.82
CA TYR A 125 -19.69 43.93 4.87
C TYR A 125 -18.67 42.91 4.37
N ASP A 126 -17.44 43.38 4.15
CA ASP A 126 -16.35 42.59 3.55
C ASP A 126 -15.01 42.86 4.29
N PRO A 127 -14.90 42.45 5.57
CA PRO A 127 -13.69 42.64 6.36
C PRO A 127 -12.60 41.62 5.99
N THR A 128 -11.36 41.91 6.36
CA THR A 128 -10.33 40.87 6.44
C THR A 128 -10.62 39.97 7.64
N ILE A 129 -10.67 38.66 7.45
CA ILE A 129 -11.06 37.69 8.50
C ILE A 129 -9.87 36.82 8.88
N VAL A 130 -9.62 36.69 10.19
CA VAL A 130 -8.59 35.83 10.76
C VAL A 130 -9.22 34.76 11.63
N ASP A 131 -8.90 33.50 11.36
CA ASP A 131 -9.32 32.36 12.19
C ASP A 131 -8.21 31.92 13.15
N THR A 132 -8.44 32.10 14.45
CA THR A 132 -7.47 31.71 15.48
C THR A 132 -7.26 30.20 15.54
N VAL A 133 -8.23 29.37 15.12
CA VAL A 133 -8.03 27.92 15.01
C VAL A 133 -7.00 27.60 13.94
N THR A 134 -7.11 28.26 12.79
CA THR A 134 -6.17 28.05 11.69
C THR A 134 -4.78 28.59 12.02
N LEU A 135 -4.68 29.75 12.67
CA LEU A 135 -3.40 30.26 13.20
C LEU A 135 -2.80 29.33 14.26
N ALA A 136 -3.59 28.86 15.23
CA ALA A 136 -3.13 27.94 16.28
C ALA A 136 -2.64 26.62 15.67
N ARG A 137 -3.28 26.11 14.60
CA ARG A 137 -2.81 24.92 13.87
C ARG A 137 -1.43 25.12 13.23
N ILE A 138 -1.10 26.34 12.81
CA ILE A 138 0.19 26.68 12.18
C ILE A 138 1.27 26.88 13.25
N LEU A 139 0.92 27.56 14.34
CA LEU A 139 1.88 28.01 15.35
C LEU A 139 2.07 26.99 16.49
N LEU A 140 1.07 26.14 16.75
CA LEU A 140 1.05 25.12 17.81
C LEU A 140 0.72 23.70 17.25
N PRO A 141 1.54 23.16 16.33
CA PRO A 141 1.25 21.89 15.63
C PRO A 141 1.19 20.65 16.55
N GLN A 142 1.76 20.74 17.76
CA GLN A 142 1.78 19.67 18.77
C GLN A 142 0.42 19.40 19.40
N LEU A 143 -0.54 20.32 19.29
CA LEU A 143 -1.87 20.11 19.86
C LEU A 143 -2.65 19.03 19.07
N GLY A 144 -3.36 18.17 19.80
CA GLY A 144 -4.22 17.13 19.23
C GLY A 144 -5.64 17.63 18.92
N ARG A 145 -6.06 18.72 19.56
CA ARG A 145 -7.36 19.38 19.39
C ARG A 145 -7.15 20.90 19.48
N PHE A 146 -8.03 21.65 18.82
CA PHE A 146 -7.95 23.10 18.72
C PHE A 146 -9.28 23.74 19.12
N LYS A 147 -9.87 23.26 20.22
CA LYS A 147 -11.00 23.94 20.86
C LYS A 147 -10.49 25.15 21.65
N LEU A 148 -11.35 26.13 21.91
CA LEU A 148 -10.97 27.37 22.59
C LEU A 148 -10.26 27.09 23.91
N ASP A 149 -10.87 26.24 24.75
CA ASP A 149 -10.33 25.80 26.04
C ASP A 149 -8.94 25.14 25.94
N THR A 150 -8.71 24.39 24.87
CA THR A 150 -7.49 23.62 24.64
C THR A 150 -6.36 24.54 24.21
N VAL A 151 -6.65 25.52 23.35
CA VAL A 151 -5.69 26.51 22.89
C VAL A 151 -5.37 27.52 23.99
N ALA A 152 -6.39 27.97 24.74
CA ALA A 152 -6.22 28.85 25.90
C ALA A 152 -5.25 28.25 26.92
N LYS A 153 -5.48 26.98 27.32
CA LYS A 153 -4.58 26.25 28.24
C LYS A 153 -3.16 26.10 27.69
N ALA A 154 -3.01 25.90 26.37
CA ALA A 154 -1.69 25.76 25.76
C ALA A 154 -0.90 27.06 25.73
N LEU A 155 -1.58 28.21 25.74
CA LEU A 155 -0.99 29.54 25.69
C LEU A 155 -0.99 30.26 27.05
N ASP A 156 -1.41 29.56 28.11
CA ASP A 156 -1.54 30.09 29.48
C ASP A 156 -2.47 31.32 29.55
N VAL A 157 -3.60 31.24 28.85
CA VAL A 157 -4.68 32.24 28.81
C VAL A 157 -5.81 31.81 29.74
N SER A 158 -6.29 32.72 30.58
CA SER A 158 -7.39 32.46 31.51
C SER A 158 -8.73 32.48 30.79
N LEU A 159 -9.52 31.41 30.97
CA LEU A 159 -10.91 31.33 30.53
C LEU A 159 -11.79 31.29 31.80
N GLU A 160 -12.22 32.46 32.28
CA GLU A 160 -13.18 32.58 33.39
C GLU A 160 -14.60 32.68 32.79
N ASN A 161 -15.55 31.88 33.29
CA ASN A 161 -16.94 31.78 32.79
C ASN A 161 -17.06 31.48 31.27
N HIS A 162 -16.67 30.26 30.88
CA HIS A 162 -17.08 29.69 29.60
C HIS A 162 -18.62 29.77 29.47
N HIS A 163 -19.17 29.98 28.27
CA HIS A 163 -20.63 30.13 27.96
C HIS A 163 -21.20 31.55 27.90
N ARG A 164 -20.37 32.59 27.73
CA ARG A 164 -20.82 33.93 27.33
C ARG A 164 -20.01 34.41 26.14
N ALA A 165 -20.69 34.90 25.11
CA ALA A 165 -20.02 35.30 23.87
C ALA A 165 -18.93 36.36 24.08
N VAL A 166 -19.10 37.29 25.04
CA VAL A 166 -18.08 38.33 25.30
C VAL A 166 -16.84 37.77 26.00
N ASP A 167 -17.01 36.81 26.91
CA ASP A 167 -15.91 36.19 27.65
C ASP A 167 -15.10 35.28 26.71
N ASP A 168 -15.78 34.55 25.82
CA ASP A 168 -15.15 33.73 24.79
C ASP A 168 -14.44 34.61 23.71
N ALA A 169 -14.99 35.78 23.37
CA ALA A 169 -14.34 36.78 22.52
C ALA A 169 -13.07 37.38 23.18
N GLU A 170 -13.11 37.66 24.49
CA GLU A 170 -11.94 38.12 25.26
C GLU A 170 -10.83 37.07 25.32
N CYS A 171 -11.18 35.82 25.61
CA CYS A 171 -10.23 34.72 25.57
C CYS A 171 -9.62 34.55 24.17
N THR A 172 -10.46 34.64 23.13
CA THR A 172 -10.00 34.59 21.73
C THR A 172 -9.07 35.75 21.40
N ALA A 173 -9.30 36.95 21.95
CA ALA A 173 -8.44 38.11 21.78
C ALA A 173 -7.06 37.90 22.43
N GLU A 174 -7.01 37.37 23.64
CA GLU A 174 -5.75 37.05 24.32
C GLU A 174 -4.97 35.96 23.57
N ILE A 175 -5.66 34.91 23.11
CA ILE A 175 -5.07 33.89 22.23
C ILE A 175 -4.49 34.53 20.97
N PHE A 176 -5.26 35.38 20.28
CA PHE A 176 -4.80 36.03 19.06
C PHE A 176 -3.57 36.91 19.31
N LEU A 177 -3.52 37.67 20.41
CA LEU A 177 -2.35 38.49 20.77
C LEU A 177 -1.09 37.64 20.98
N LYS A 178 -1.21 36.48 21.64
CA LYS A 178 -0.10 35.52 21.80
C LYS A 178 0.34 34.93 20.45
N LEU A 179 -0.60 34.54 19.61
CA LEU A 179 -0.31 34.01 18.27
C LEU A 179 0.33 35.09 17.36
N ALA A 180 -0.13 36.34 17.43
CA ALA A 180 0.46 37.46 16.73
C ALA A 180 1.90 37.74 17.20
N GLN A 181 2.18 37.62 18.50
CA GLN A 181 3.55 37.69 19.02
C GLN A 181 4.44 36.60 18.40
N MET A 182 3.96 35.36 18.31
CA MET A 182 4.71 34.26 17.68
C MET A 182 4.94 34.50 16.17
N LEU A 183 4.02 35.18 15.47
CA LEU A 183 4.23 35.59 14.08
C LEU A 183 5.31 36.66 13.95
N ARG A 184 5.31 37.66 14.84
CA ARG A 184 6.36 38.69 14.90
C ARG A 184 7.74 38.09 15.13
N GLU A 185 7.86 37.10 16.02
CA GLU A 185 9.11 36.35 16.26
C GLU A 185 9.63 35.61 15.02
N ARG A 186 8.76 35.36 14.02
CA ARG A 186 9.09 34.74 12.73
C ARG A 186 9.26 35.77 11.59
N ASN A 187 9.37 37.06 11.91
CA ASN A 187 9.46 38.18 10.96
C ASN A 187 8.25 38.31 10.01
N ILE A 188 7.06 37.92 10.47
CA ILE A 188 5.81 38.11 9.72
C ILE A 188 5.03 39.23 10.37
N LEU A 189 4.83 40.32 9.62
CA LEU A 189 4.22 41.55 10.10
C LEU A 189 2.89 41.85 9.42
N LEU A 190 2.65 41.33 8.22
CA LEU A 190 1.41 41.51 7.47
C LEU A 190 0.59 40.22 7.46
N LEU A 191 -0.73 40.33 7.54
CA LEU A 191 -1.62 39.17 7.50
C LEU A 191 -1.52 38.38 6.18
N LYS A 192 -1.32 39.07 5.05
CA LYS A 192 -1.12 38.40 3.74
C LYS A 192 0.10 37.47 3.70
N ASP A 193 1.12 37.75 4.51
CA ASP A 193 2.36 36.96 4.53
C ASP A 193 2.23 35.69 5.39
N VAL A 194 1.14 35.56 6.16
CA VAL A 194 0.83 34.36 6.94
C VAL A 194 0.59 33.15 6.03
N GLU A 195 0.10 33.36 4.80
CA GLU A 195 -0.04 32.30 3.80
C GLU A 195 1.31 31.66 3.41
N GLY A 196 2.41 32.42 3.48
CA GLY A 196 3.76 31.91 3.23
C GLY A 196 4.21 30.86 4.26
N LEU A 197 3.69 30.92 5.50
CA LEU A 197 3.88 29.87 6.52
C LEU A 197 3.02 28.64 6.25
N ALA A 198 1.96 28.78 5.44
CA ALA A 198 0.99 27.74 5.15
C ALA A 198 1.46 26.76 4.06
N LYS A 199 2.77 26.57 3.87
CA LYS A 199 3.27 25.31 3.30
C LYS A 199 2.87 24.19 4.27
N VAL A 200 1.68 23.64 4.05
CA VAL A 200 1.04 22.67 4.93
C VAL A 200 2.00 21.50 5.10
N SER A 201 2.58 21.36 6.28
CA SER A 201 3.48 20.25 6.56
C SER A 201 2.75 18.92 6.38
N GLN A 202 3.47 17.85 6.02
CA GLN A 202 2.88 16.52 5.86
C GLN A 202 2.11 16.10 7.13
N GLU A 203 2.63 16.46 8.30
CA GLU A 203 1.99 16.23 9.60
C GLU A 203 0.64 16.93 9.74
N ARG A 204 0.50 18.16 9.22
CA ARG A 204 -0.78 18.88 9.23
C ARG A 204 -1.79 18.21 8.29
N ILE A 205 -1.38 17.83 7.08
CA ILE A 205 -2.24 17.11 6.11
C ILE A 205 -2.80 15.82 6.72
N LYS A 206 -1.99 15.09 7.49
CA LYS A 206 -2.40 13.85 8.18
C LYS A 206 -3.48 14.06 9.26
N LYS A 207 -3.62 15.29 9.79
CA LYS A 207 -4.63 15.66 10.80
C LYS A 207 -5.89 16.29 10.20
N MET A 208 -5.88 16.72 8.94
CA MET A 208 -7.01 17.39 8.30
C MET A 208 -8.15 16.44 7.95
N ASN A 209 -9.35 17.02 7.80
CA ASN A 209 -10.56 16.31 7.37
C ASN A 209 -10.41 15.81 5.92
N THR A 210 -11.02 14.67 5.65
CA THR A 210 -10.98 14.00 4.35
C THR A 210 -12.37 13.92 3.73
N ASN A 211 -12.44 14.23 2.44
CA ASN A 211 -13.62 14.05 1.59
C ASN A 211 -13.35 12.95 0.55
N HIS A 212 -14.39 12.27 0.08
CA HIS A 212 -14.29 11.36 -1.06
C HIS A 212 -14.13 12.15 -2.37
N ILE A 213 -13.56 11.48 -3.37
CA ILE A 213 -13.34 12.02 -4.72
C ILE A 213 -13.28 10.86 -5.70
N ILE A 214 -13.77 11.04 -6.93
CA ILE A 214 -13.57 10.08 -8.02
C ILE A 214 -12.49 10.61 -8.96
N ILE A 215 -11.55 9.74 -9.34
CA ILE A 215 -10.45 10.07 -10.25
C ILE A 215 -10.43 9.00 -11.33
N LEU A 216 -10.67 9.41 -12.58
CA LEU A 216 -10.59 8.53 -13.75
C LEU A 216 -9.34 8.90 -14.55
N ALA A 217 -8.55 7.92 -14.94
CA ALA A 217 -7.44 8.13 -15.87
C ALA A 217 -7.98 8.21 -17.30
N LYS A 218 -7.78 9.35 -17.95
CA LYS A 218 -8.22 9.62 -19.33
C LYS A 218 -7.33 8.93 -20.35
N ASN A 219 -6.03 8.87 -20.09
CA ASN A 219 -5.01 8.39 -21.00
C ASN A 219 -3.77 7.90 -20.23
N GLU A 220 -2.71 7.53 -20.95
CA GLU A 220 -1.48 7.00 -20.33
C GLU A 220 -0.82 7.99 -19.34
N ILE A 221 -0.80 9.30 -19.64
CA ILE A 221 -0.29 10.31 -18.72
C ILE A 221 -1.13 10.32 -17.43
N GLY A 222 -2.46 10.24 -17.59
CA GLY A 222 -3.41 10.09 -16.49
C GLY A 222 -3.15 8.85 -15.64
N ARG A 223 -2.87 7.70 -16.27
CA ARG A 223 -2.54 6.45 -15.57
C ARG A 223 -1.30 6.62 -14.69
N ILE A 224 -0.22 7.18 -15.25
CA ILE A 224 1.04 7.43 -14.53
C ILE A 224 0.79 8.40 -13.37
N ASN A 225 0.03 9.48 -13.60
CA ASN A 225 -0.31 10.46 -12.58
C ASN A 225 -1.19 9.86 -11.47
N LEU A 226 -2.15 9.00 -11.81
CA LEU A 226 -2.93 8.24 -10.84
C LEU A 226 -2.02 7.36 -9.97
N TYR A 227 -1.03 6.69 -10.56
CA TYR A 227 -0.08 5.85 -9.82
C TYR A 227 0.82 6.68 -8.90
N LYS A 228 1.24 7.87 -9.32
CA LYS A 228 1.94 8.84 -8.46
C LYS A 228 1.07 9.26 -7.27
N LEU A 229 -0.20 9.61 -7.51
CA LEU A 229 -1.15 10.00 -6.46
C LEU A 229 -1.41 8.89 -5.45
N ILE A 230 -1.63 7.66 -5.92
CA ILE A 230 -1.76 6.47 -5.06
C ILE A 230 -0.50 6.34 -4.21
N SER A 231 0.67 6.42 -4.84
CA SER A 231 1.95 6.25 -4.15
C SER A 231 2.17 7.29 -3.05
N TYR A 232 1.99 8.57 -3.36
CA TYR A 232 2.12 9.64 -2.35
C TYR A 232 1.09 9.53 -1.23
N SER A 233 -0.12 9.04 -1.53
CA SER A 233 -1.15 8.82 -0.52
C SER A 233 -0.77 7.73 0.49
N HIS A 234 -0.01 6.72 0.06
CA HIS A 234 0.46 5.60 0.88
C HIS A 234 1.83 5.85 1.53
N LEU A 235 2.68 6.71 0.94
CA LEU A 235 4.05 6.96 1.43
C LEU A 235 4.18 8.26 2.23
N ASN A 236 3.61 9.37 1.75
CA ASN A 236 3.86 10.69 2.36
C ASN A 236 2.72 11.15 3.27
N TYR A 237 1.49 10.86 2.85
CA TYR A 237 0.29 11.43 3.47
C TYR A 237 -0.53 10.41 4.26
N TYR A 238 -0.07 9.16 4.37
CA TYR A 238 -0.78 8.12 5.11
C TYR A 238 -0.93 8.49 6.60
N ALA A 239 -2.12 8.21 7.15
CA ALA A 239 -2.41 8.32 8.57
C ALA A 239 -3.21 7.09 9.03
N LYS A 240 -4.53 7.19 9.22
CA LYS A 240 -5.41 6.01 9.38
C LYS A 240 -5.83 5.40 8.05
N ARG A 241 -5.86 6.23 7.01
CA ARG A 241 -6.22 5.89 5.63
C ARG A 241 -5.35 6.72 4.67
N PRO A 242 -5.08 6.23 3.45
CA PRO A 242 -4.41 7.01 2.43
C PRO A 242 -5.24 8.26 2.09
N ARG A 243 -4.57 9.38 1.85
CA ARG A 243 -5.21 10.66 1.52
C ARG A 243 -4.36 11.45 0.53
N ILE A 244 -5.03 12.29 -0.25
CA ILE A 244 -4.42 13.09 -1.31
C ILE A 244 -4.75 14.56 -1.04
N PRO A 245 -3.74 15.45 -0.90
CA PRO A 245 -3.95 16.90 -0.85
C PRO A 245 -4.44 17.44 -2.19
N LYS A 246 -5.31 18.46 -2.20
CA LYS A 246 -5.77 19.14 -3.41
C LYS A 246 -4.61 19.76 -4.19
N SER A 247 -3.62 20.34 -3.51
CA SER A 247 -2.43 20.91 -4.17
C SER A 247 -1.66 19.85 -4.99
N VAL A 248 -1.48 18.65 -4.42
CA VAL A 248 -0.82 17.53 -5.08
C VAL A 248 -1.67 16.99 -6.22
N LEU A 249 -2.99 16.89 -6.03
CA LEU A 249 -3.90 16.51 -7.11
C LEU A 249 -3.85 17.50 -8.28
N GLN A 250 -3.84 18.81 -8.01
CA GLN A 250 -3.70 19.83 -9.06
C GLN A 250 -2.38 19.69 -9.82
N LYS A 251 -1.28 19.43 -9.11
CA LYS A 251 0.03 19.23 -9.73
C LYS A 251 0.04 18.06 -10.72
N TYR A 252 -0.68 16.99 -10.43
CA TYR A 252 -0.75 15.78 -11.27
C TYR A 252 -2.13 15.61 -11.93
N ARG A 253 -2.86 16.71 -12.18
CA ARG A 253 -4.22 16.66 -12.74
C ARG A 253 -4.24 16.30 -14.23
N GLU A 254 -3.15 16.52 -14.93
CA GLU A 254 -3.06 16.24 -16.36
C GLU A 254 -3.41 14.78 -16.68
N GLY A 255 -4.29 14.59 -17.66
CA GLY A 255 -4.77 13.26 -18.05
C GLY A 255 -5.79 12.64 -17.06
N LEU A 256 -6.25 13.36 -16.05
CA LEU A 256 -7.28 12.88 -15.11
C LEU A 256 -8.63 13.57 -15.33
N ILE A 257 -9.71 12.85 -15.05
CA ILE A 257 -11.09 13.38 -14.97
C ILE A 257 -11.54 13.23 -13.51
N ILE A 258 -12.01 14.32 -12.92
CA ILE A 258 -12.29 14.44 -11.49
C ILE A 258 -13.80 14.60 -11.23
N GLY A 259 -14.38 13.64 -10.51
CA GLY A 259 -15.79 13.62 -10.11
C GLY A 259 -16.00 14.08 -8.66
N SER A 260 -17.16 14.68 -8.38
CA SER A 260 -17.49 15.22 -7.04
C SER A 260 -17.79 14.15 -5.98
N ALA A 261 -17.88 12.87 -6.39
CA ALA A 261 -18.13 11.71 -5.54
C ALA A 261 -19.50 11.67 -4.84
N CYS A 262 -19.58 10.86 -3.79
CA CYS A 262 -20.79 10.53 -3.04
C CYS A 262 -21.11 11.54 -1.94
N GLU A 263 -21.93 11.15 -0.97
CA GLU A 263 -22.32 11.97 0.18
C GLU A 263 -21.17 12.36 1.11
N ALA A 264 -20.10 11.58 1.09
CA ALA A 264 -18.85 11.92 1.76
C ALA A 264 -17.93 12.82 0.90
N GLY A 265 -18.35 13.16 -0.31
CA GLY A 265 -17.73 14.14 -1.19
C GLY A 265 -17.88 15.56 -0.67
N GLU A 266 -16.98 16.44 -1.11
CA GLU A 266 -16.92 17.82 -0.59
C GLU A 266 -18.13 18.66 -1.00
N LEU A 267 -18.59 18.53 -2.24
CA LEU A 267 -19.73 19.29 -2.76
C LEU A 267 -21.03 18.89 -2.06
N PHE A 268 -21.29 17.59 -1.92
CA PHE A 268 -22.50 17.10 -1.28
C PHE A 268 -22.57 17.55 0.17
N ARG A 269 -21.46 17.44 0.92
CA ARG A 269 -21.35 17.95 2.29
C ARG A 269 -21.56 19.45 2.37
N ALA A 270 -20.99 20.22 1.44
CA ALA A 270 -21.17 21.67 1.43
C ALA A 270 -22.64 22.07 1.28
N ILE A 271 -23.39 21.36 0.44
CA ILE A 271 -24.84 21.57 0.28
C ILE A 271 -25.59 21.14 1.55
N LEU A 272 -25.25 19.97 2.10
CA LEU A 272 -25.88 19.41 3.29
C LEU A 272 -25.68 20.30 4.54
N ASP A 273 -24.48 20.87 4.68
CA ASP A 273 -24.12 21.79 5.77
C ASP A 273 -24.68 23.21 5.57
N GLY A 274 -25.40 23.46 4.47
CA GLY A 274 -25.98 24.78 4.17
C GLY A 274 -24.93 25.88 3.96
N GLN A 275 -23.80 25.56 3.31
CA GLN A 275 -22.79 26.56 2.91
C GLN A 275 -23.41 27.60 1.96
N GLU A 276 -22.80 28.78 1.86
CA GLU A 276 -23.24 29.83 0.95
C GLU A 276 -23.10 29.40 -0.52
N GLU A 277 -23.99 29.91 -1.37
CA GLU A 277 -24.02 29.54 -2.80
C GLU A 277 -22.69 29.83 -3.52
N GLU A 278 -21.97 30.88 -3.11
CA GLU A 278 -20.67 31.21 -3.68
C GLU A 278 -19.61 30.15 -3.36
N ASP A 279 -19.58 29.65 -2.12
CA ASP A 279 -18.65 28.61 -1.69
C ASP A 279 -18.96 27.27 -2.36
N ILE A 280 -20.26 26.92 -2.44
CA ILE A 280 -20.73 25.74 -3.17
C ILE A 280 -20.31 25.81 -4.63
N ARG A 281 -20.45 26.98 -5.26
CA ARG A 281 -20.03 27.21 -6.65
C ARG A 281 -18.53 27.05 -6.82
N LYS A 282 -17.70 27.66 -5.95
CA LYS A 282 -16.23 27.51 -5.96
C LYS A 282 -15.80 26.04 -5.83
N ILE A 283 -16.46 25.29 -4.95
CA ILE A 283 -16.22 23.85 -4.80
C ILE A 283 -16.57 23.10 -6.10
N ALA A 284 -17.75 23.33 -6.67
CA ALA A 284 -18.17 22.68 -7.91
C ALA A 284 -17.29 23.04 -9.12
N GLU A 285 -16.70 24.23 -9.16
CA GLU A 285 -15.76 24.66 -10.19
C GLU A 285 -14.48 23.79 -10.26
N PHE A 286 -14.09 23.16 -9.15
CA PHE A 286 -12.93 22.27 -9.09
C PHE A 286 -13.11 20.93 -9.84
N TYR A 287 -14.34 20.42 -9.99
CA TYR A 287 -14.63 19.08 -10.53
C TYR A 287 -14.92 19.12 -12.03
N ASP A 288 -14.54 18.13 -12.81
CA ASP A 288 -14.83 18.10 -14.25
C ASP A 288 -16.29 17.69 -14.52
N TYR A 289 -16.86 16.85 -13.66
CA TYR A 289 -18.26 16.49 -13.65
C TYR A 289 -18.78 16.37 -12.21
N LEU A 290 -20.09 16.57 -12.02
CA LEU A 290 -20.73 16.42 -10.73
C LEU A 290 -21.48 15.07 -10.67
N GLU A 291 -21.57 14.51 -9.47
CA GLU A 291 -22.20 13.21 -9.24
C GLU A 291 -23.44 13.34 -8.37
N ILE A 292 -24.45 12.54 -8.70
CA ILE A 292 -25.61 12.28 -7.86
C ILE A 292 -25.80 10.77 -7.74
N GLN A 293 -26.32 10.31 -6.61
CA GLN A 293 -26.57 8.88 -6.35
C GLN A 293 -28.07 8.59 -6.24
N PRO A 294 -28.48 7.32 -6.47
CA PRO A 294 -29.80 6.84 -6.09
C PRO A 294 -30.17 7.22 -4.65
N ILE A 295 -31.44 7.51 -4.40
CA ILE A 295 -31.96 7.92 -3.10
C ILE A 295 -31.64 6.85 -2.04
N GLY A 296 -31.75 5.57 -2.42
CA GLY A 296 -31.44 4.44 -1.54
C GLY A 296 -30.01 4.45 -0.99
N ASN A 297 -29.05 5.01 -1.72
CA ASN A 297 -27.66 5.10 -1.25
C ASN A 297 -27.54 5.99 -0.01
N ASN A 298 -28.37 7.03 0.09
CA ASN A 298 -28.33 8.06 1.12
C ASN A 298 -29.48 7.94 2.14
N GLU A 299 -30.30 6.89 2.05
CA GLU A 299 -31.47 6.69 2.91
C GLU A 299 -31.10 6.52 4.40
N PHE A 300 -29.87 6.06 4.69
CA PHE A 300 -29.34 6.00 6.05
C PHE A 300 -29.28 7.36 6.74
N MET A 301 -29.27 8.48 5.99
CA MET A 301 -29.29 9.83 6.57
C MET A 301 -30.61 10.16 7.25
N ILE A 302 -31.72 9.59 6.77
CA ILE A 302 -33.07 9.82 7.32
C ILE A 302 -33.17 9.25 8.74
N ALA A 303 -32.50 8.11 8.98
CA ALA A 303 -32.52 7.43 10.27
C ALA A 303 -31.52 8.00 11.29
N SER A 304 -30.79 9.06 10.94
CA SER A 304 -29.68 9.58 11.73
C SER A 304 -29.92 11.01 12.17
N ASP A 305 -30.02 11.23 13.49
CA ASP A 305 -30.16 12.57 14.12
C ASP A 305 -29.02 13.55 13.77
N ARG A 306 -27.93 13.05 13.19
CA ARG A 306 -26.79 13.87 12.73
C ARG A 306 -27.14 14.77 11.53
N TYR A 307 -28.10 14.38 10.70
CA TYR A 307 -28.40 15.08 9.45
C TYR A 307 -29.76 15.75 9.51
N ALA A 308 -29.87 16.96 8.98
CA ALA A 308 -31.14 17.67 8.83
C ALA A 308 -31.93 17.16 7.60
N ILE A 309 -32.13 15.84 7.53
CA ILE A 309 -32.81 15.13 6.43
C ILE A 309 -33.91 14.27 7.04
N GLU A 310 -35.16 14.64 6.79
CA GLU A 310 -36.32 13.98 7.40
C GLU A 310 -37.05 13.07 6.40
N SER A 311 -36.79 13.23 5.11
CA SER A 311 -37.53 12.54 4.06
C SER A 311 -36.69 12.21 2.83
N ARG A 312 -37.18 11.26 2.02
CA ARG A 312 -36.64 10.99 0.68
C ARG A 312 -36.71 12.22 -0.24
N GLU A 313 -37.70 13.09 -0.04
CA GLU A 313 -37.83 14.33 -0.81
C GLU A 313 -36.68 15.30 -0.54
N ASP A 314 -36.13 15.33 0.67
CA ASP A 314 -34.99 16.19 1.00
C ASP A 314 -33.71 15.72 0.29
N ILE A 315 -33.51 14.41 0.16
CA ILE A 315 -32.42 13.84 -0.65
C ILE A 315 -32.61 14.24 -2.13
N GLN A 316 -33.84 14.16 -2.64
CA GLN A 316 -34.15 14.61 -4.01
C GLN A 316 -33.87 16.10 -4.20
N LYS A 317 -34.16 16.95 -3.21
CA LYS A 317 -33.86 18.39 -3.26
C LYS A 317 -32.36 18.64 -3.38
N ILE A 318 -31.52 17.89 -2.67
CA ILE A 318 -30.05 17.99 -2.80
C ILE A 318 -29.61 17.60 -4.21
N ASN A 319 -30.10 16.47 -4.73
CA ASN A 319 -29.79 16.04 -6.10
C ASN A 319 -30.22 17.07 -7.15
N LYS A 320 -31.43 17.64 -7.01
CA LYS A 320 -31.91 18.73 -7.88
C LYS A 320 -31.02 19.96 -7.81
N LYS A 321 -30.61 20.36 -6.61
CA LYS A 321 -29.69 21.49 -6.41
C LYS A 321 -28.34 21.27 -7.11
N ILE A 322 -27.79 20.05 -7.06
CA ILE A 322 -26.56 19.70 -7.79
C ILE A 322 -26.78 19.82 -9.31
N VAL A 323 -27.91 19.33 -9.83
CA VAL A 323 -28.27 19.42 -11.25
C VAL A 323 -28.41 20.88 -11.70
N GLU A 324 -29.09 21.72 -10.94
CA GLU A 324 -29.24 23.15 -11.22
C GLU A 324 -27.91 23.88 -11.19
N LEU A 325 -27.08 23.61 -10.17
CA LEU A 325 -25.73 24.16 -10.05
C LEU A 325 -24.88 23.80 -11.27
N ALA A 326 -24.89 22.53 -11.69
CA ALA A 326 -24.14 22.05 -12.84
C ALA A 326 -24.56 22.75 -14.14
N LYS A 327 -25.88 22.95 -14.35
CA LYS A 327 -26.41 23.72 -15.48
C LYS A 327 -25.88 25.15 -15.47
N SER A 328 -25.84 25.80 -14.31
CA SER A 328 -25.30 27.17 -14.17
C SER A 328 -23.79 27.29 -14.45
N LEU A 329 -23.05 26.17 -14.30
CA LEU A 329 -21.62 26.06 -14.53
C LEU A 329 -21.27 25.44 -15.90
N ASN A 330 -22.27 25.05 -16.69
CA ASN A 330 -22.12 24.29 -17.92
C ASN A 330 -21.27 23.01 -17.73
N LYS A 331 -21.54 22.26 -16.66
CA LYS A 331 -20.88 20.99 -16.33
C LYS A 331 -21.83 19.80 -16.44
N PRO A 332 -21.34 18.62 -16.84
CA PRO A 332 -22.16 17.41 -16.85
C PRO A 332 -22.44 16.91 -15.42
N VAL A 333 -23.61 16.31 -15.25
CA VAL A 333 -23.99 15.57 -14.04
C VAL A 333 -24.16 14.10 -14.39
N VAL A 334 -23.56 13.22 -13.60
CA VAL A 334 -23.59 11.77 -13.82
C VAL A 334 -24.26 11.09 -12.63
N GLY A 335 -25.23 10.22 -12.91
CA GLY A 335 -25.83 9.34 -11.91
C GLY A 335 -24.92 8.14 -11.67
N THR A 336 -24.37 8.00 -10.45
CA THR A 336 -23.47 6.90 -10.09
C THR A 336 -24.07 6.02 -8.98
N CYS A 337 -23.83 4.71 -9.05
CA CYS A 337 -24.40 3.76 -8.07
C CYS A 337 -23.52 3.51 -6.84
N ASP A 338 -22.25 3.91 -6.89
CA ASP A 338 -21.24 3.51 -5.89
C ASP A 338 -21.24 1.99 -5.65
N VAL A 339 -21.10 1.22 -6.74
CA VAL A 339 -21.27 -0.25 -6.76
C VAL A 339 -20.21 -0.94 -5.89
N HIS A 340 -20.65 -1.87 -5.05
CA HIS A 340 -19.77 -2.71 -4.22
C HIS A 340 -20.06 -4.21 -4.32
N PHE A 341 -21.16 -4.60 -4.96
CA PHE A 341 -21.53 -5.99 -5.23
C PHE A 341 -22.41 -6.06 -6.49
N LEU A 342 -22.55 -7.25 -7.07
CA LEU A 342 -23.19 -7.41 -8.38
C LEU A 342 -24.71 -7.32 -8.29
N ASN A 343 -25.34 -8.21 -7.51
CA ASN A 343 -26.79 -8.33 -7.39
C ASN A 343 -27.29 -7.90 -6.01
N PRO A 344 -28.56 -7.51 -5.86
CA PRO A 344 -29.13 -7.13 -4.56
C PRO A 344 -28.91 -8.17 -3.44
N GLU A 345 -29.00 -9.45 -3.74
CA GLU A 345 -28.80 -10.55 -2.79
C GLU A 345 -27.35 -10.74 -2.32
N ASP A 346 -26.37 -10.17 -3.03
CA ASP A 346 -24.95 -10.27 -2.69
C ASP A 346 -24.55 -9.34 -1.52
N GLU A 347 -25.48 -8.50 -1.04
CA GLU A 347 -25.29 -7.64 0.14
C GLU A 347 -24.81 -8.43 1.36
N ILE A 348 -25.28 -9.68 1.49
CA ILE A 348 -25.01 -10.52 2.65
C ILE A 348 -23.52 -10.75 2.88
N TYR A 349 -22.73 -10.84 1.79
CA TYR A 349 -21.29 -11.02 1.90
C TYR A 349 -20.64 -9.76 2.48
N ARG A 350 -21.03 -8.58 1.99
CA ARG A 350 -20.54 -7.29 2.49
C ARG A 350 -20.93 -7.09 3.95
N ARG A 351 -22.20 -7.33 4.31
CA ARG A 351 -22.70 -7.24 5.68
C ARG A 351 -21.85 -8.07 6.64
N ILE A 352 -21.60 -9.34 6.31
CA ILE A 352 -20.80 -10.23 7.16
C ILE A 352 -19.35 -9.77 7.26
N ILE A 353 -18.75 -9.29 6.18
CA ILE A 353 -17.38 -8.78 6.19
C ILE A 353 -17.27 -7.51 7.05
N LEU A 354 -18.25 -6.61 6.98
CA LEU A 354 -18.28 -5.39 7.79
C LEU A 354 -18.54 -5.69 9.27
N ALA A 355 -19.45 -6.61 9.57
CA ALA A 355 -19.68 -7.11 10.93
C ALA A 355 -18.40 -7.73 11.52
N GLY A 356 -17.69 -8.55 10.73
CA GLY A 356 -16.40 -9.13 11.10
C GLY A 356 -15.29 -8.09 11.35
N LYS A 357 -15.44 -6.88 10.81
CA LYS A 357 -14.56 -5.72 11.05
C LYS A 357 -15.03 -4.83 12.21
N GLY A 358 -16.17 -5.13 12.84
CA GLY A 358 -16.72 -4.39 13.98
C GLY A 358 -17.52 -3.14 13.61
N PHE A 359 -18.05 -3.05 12.38
CA PHE A 359 -18.95 -1.97 11.99
C PHE A 359 -20.33 -2.18 12.63
N THR A 360 -20.82 -1.17 13.37
CA THR A 360 -22.10 -1.23 14.10
C THR A 360 -23.33 -1.12 13.20
N ASP A 361 -23.16 -0.57 12.00
CA ASP A 361 -24.15 -0.36 10.96
C ASP A 361 -24.15 -1.49 9.91
N ALA A 362 -23.46 -2.60 10.17
CA ALA A 362 -23.30 -3.70 9.22
C ALA A 362 -24.64 -4.29 8.74
N ASP A 363 -25.69 -4.30 9.57
CA ASP A 363 -26.99 -4.86 9.19
C ASP A 363 -27.88 -3.92 8.38
N HIS A 364 -27.57 -2.62 8.35
CA HIS A 364 -28.35 -1.59 7.66
C HIS A 364 -27.53 -0.99 6.51
N GLN A 365 -27.15 -1.82 5.53
CA GLN A 365 -26.35 -1.39 4.40
C GLN A 365 -27.21 -0.77 3.28
N PRO A 366 -26.73 0.29 2.63
CA PRO A 366 -27.37 0.82 1.43
C PRO A 366 -27.33 -0.19 0.26
N PRO A 367 -28.28 -0.12 -0.69
CA PRO A 367 -28.40 -1.04 -1.82
C PRO A 367 -27.39 -0.70 -2.94
N LEU A 368 -26.11 -0.96 -2.67
CA LEU A 368 -24.95 -0.63 -3.53
C LEU A 368 -24.63 -1.72 -4.57
N TYR A 369 -25.67 -2.22 -5.26
CA TYR A 369 -25.53 -3.21 -6.33
C TYR A 369 -25.36 -2.56 -7.71
N LEU A 370 -24.95 -3.35 -8.71
CA LEU A 370 -24.85 -2.88 -10.10
C LEU A 370 -26.25 -2.75 -10.71
N ARG A 371 -26.80 -1.53 -10.69
CA ARG A 371 -28.09 -1.25 -11.33
C ARG A 371 -28.00 -1.27 -12.84
N THR A 372 -29.08 -1.72 -13.47
CA THR A 372 -29.30 -1.60 -14.90
C THR A 372 -29.59 -0.17 -15.30
N THR A 373 -29.40 0.16 -16.58
CA THR A 373 -29.72 1.50 -17.12
C THR A 373 -31.19 1.87 -16.91
N ASN A 374 -32.12 0.91 -17.04
CA ASN A 374 -33.55 1.16 -16.85
C ASN A 374 -33.87 1.49 -15.38
N GLU A 375 -33.29 0.76 -14.43
CA GLU A 375 -33.43 1.08 -13.00
C GLU A 375 -32.87 2.46 -12.68
N MET A 376 -31.78 2.87 -13.32
CA MET A 376 -31.20 4.21 -13.14
C MET A 376 -32.09 5.31 -13.70
N ILE A 377 -32.66 5.13 -14.90
CA ILE A 377 -33.60 6.11 -15.48
C ILE A 377 -34.84 6.26 -14.59
N GLU A 378 -35.39 5.15 -14.11
CA GLU A 378 -36.54 5.16 -13.21
C GLU A 378 -36.21 5.83 -11.87
N GLU A 379 -35.04 5.51 -11.29
CA GLU A 379 -34.58 6.12 -10.04
C GLU A 379 -34.52 7.64 -10.12
N PHE A 380 -34.05 8.20 -11.24
CA PHE A 380 -33.91 9.64 -11.43
C PHE A 380 -35.13 10.32 -12.07
N HIS A 381 -36.25 9.62 -12.22
CA HIS A 381 -37.45 10.14 -12.91
C HIS A 381 -37.97 11.45 -12.29
N TYR A 382 -37.76 11.68 -10.99
CA TYR A 382 -38.15 12.90 -10.28
C TYR A 382 -37.44 14.19 -10.74
N LEU A 383 -36.38 14.08 -11.55
CA LEU A 383 -35.71 15.21 -12.20
C LEU A 383 -36.43 15.67 -13.49
N GLY A 384 -37.33 14.83 -14.02
CA GLY A 384 -37.92 15.00 -15.35
C GLY A 384 -37.25 14.09 -16.39
N PRO A 385 -37.96 13.72 -17.48
CA PRO A 385 -37.52 12.67 -18.40
C PRO A 385 -36.20 12.99 -19.12
N GLU A 386 -35.98 14.25 -19.48
CA GLU A 386 -34.75 14.67 -20.16
C GLU A 386 -33.53 14.61 -19.23
N ASP A 387 -33.63 15.19 -18.03
CA ASP A 387 -32.55 15.20 -17.05
C ASP A 387 -32.26 13.79 -16.53
N ALA A 388 -33.30 12.96 -16.28
CA ALA A 388 -33.13 11.57 -15.86
C ALA A 388 -32.35 10.75 -16.90
N TYR A 389 -32.69 10.89 -18.19
CA TYR A 389 -31.95 10.24 -19.26
C TYR A 389 -30.53 10.81 -19.41
N ALA A 390 -30.37 12.12 -19.24
CA ALA A 390 -29.07 12.78 -19.35
C ALA A 390 -28.09 12.28 -18.27
N VAL A 391 -28.51 12.24 -17.00
CA VAL A 391 -27.64 11.80 -15.89
C VAL A 391 -27.35 10.30 -15.93
N ALA A 392 -28.31 9.48 -16.35
CA ALA A 392 -28.16 8.02 -16.38
C ALA A 392 -27.39 7.53 -17.62
N VAL A 393 -27.58 8.16 -18.78
CA VAL A 393 -27.09 7.65 -20.08
C VAL A 393 -26.19 8.65 -20.81
N THR A 394 -26.69 9.83 -21.12
CA THR A 394 -25.98 10.73 -22.05
C THR A 394 -24.64 11.19 -21.45
N ASN A 395 -24.65 11.66 -20.21
CA ASN A 395 -23.46 12.19 -19.55
C ASN A 395 -22.51 11.07 -19.12
N SER A 396 -23.02 9.92 -18.66
CA SER A 396 -22.18 8.77 -18.31
C SER A 396 -21.41 8.24 -19.52
N ARG A 397 -22.08 8.14 -20.68
CA ARG A 397 -21.43 7.80 -21.96
C ARG A 397 -20.44 8.87 -22.39
N MET A 398 -20.79 10.15 -22.27
CA MET A 398 -19.88 11.24 -22.60
C MET A 398 -18.58 11.17 -21.80
N ILE A 399 -18.64 10.88 -20.49
CA ILE A 399 -17.42 10.70 -19.67
C ILE A 399 -16.65 9.44 -20.09
N ALA A 400 -17.33 8.34 -20.38
CA ALA A 400 -16.68 7.12 -20.87
C ALA A 400 -15.96 7.33 -22.21
N ASP A 401 -16.58 8.06 -23.14
CA ASP A 401 -16.01 8.37 -24.46
C ASP A 401 -14.80 9.32 -24.38
N MET A 402 -14.57 9.99 -23.24
CA MET A 402 -13.35 10.77 -23.01
C MET A 402 -12.12 9.89 -22.70
N VAL A 403 -12.32 8.65 -22.26
CA VAL A 403 -11.26 7.74 -21.83
C VAL A 403 -10.72 6.96 -23.02
N GLU A 404 -9.40 7.07 -23.24
CA GLU A 404 -8.68 6.32 -24.26
C GLU A 404 -8.51 4.85 -23.85
N ASP A 405 -8.33 3.96 -24.84
CA ASP A 405 -7.96 2.57 -24.58
C ASP A 405 -6.45 2.47 -24.36
N PHE A 406 -6.04 2.15 -23.13
CA PHE A 406 -4.64 1.96 -22.76
C PHE A 406 -4.52 0.83 -21.73
N PRO A 407 -3.43 0.05 -21.75
CA PRO A 407 -3.28 -1.06 -20.82
C PRO A 407 -2.95 -0.53 -19.41
N PRO A 408 -3.41 -1.21 -18.34
CA PRO A 408 -3.11 -0.81 -16.96
C PRO A 408 -1.62 -0.94 -16.64
N VAL A 409 -0.92 -1.85 -17.30
CA VAL A 409 0.53 -2.02 -17.19
C VAL A 409 1.11 -1.90 -18.60
N ARG A 410 2.32 -1.35 -18.72
CA ARG A 410 3.03 -1.32 -19.99
C ARG A 410 3.08 -2.73 -20.61
N PRO A 411 3.05 -2.87 -21.94
CA PRO A 411 3.14 -4.18 -22.58
C PRO A 411 4.59 -4.63 -22.81
N ASP A 412 5.55 -3.69 -22.79
CA ASP A 412 6.93 -3.94 -23.13
C ASP A 412 7.77 -4.40 -21.94
N LYS A 413 8.77 -5.22 -22.24
CA LYS A 413 9.76 -5.70 -21.26
C LYS A 413 10.90 -4.71 -21.16
N CYS A 414 11.24 -4.32 -19.94
CA CYS A 414 12.29 -3.35 -19.64
C CYS A 414 13.35 -4.02 -18.76
N PRO A 415 14.28 -4.80 -19.33
CA PRO A 415 15.34 -5.46 -18.56
C PRO A 415 16.36 -4.42 -18.06
N PRO A 416 16.98 -4.64 -16.88
CA PRO A 416 18.08 -3.80 -16.43
C PRO A 416 19.30 -3.94 -17.35
N VAL A 417 20.09 -2.87 -17.46
CA VAL A 417 21.33 -2.85 -18.25
C VAL A 417 22.50 -2.57 -17.31
N ILE A 418 23.55 -3.39 -17.40
CA ILE A 418 24.84 -3.16 -16.75
C ILE A 418 25.89 -3.09 -17.86
N GLU A 419 26.68 -2.02 -17.90
CA GLU A 419 27.72 -1.85 -18.90
C GLU A 419 28.70 -3.03 -18.90
N ASN A 420 29.03 -3.54 -20.09
CA ASN A 420 29.97 -4.64 -20.32
C ASN A 420 29.60 -5.95 -19.59
N SER A 421 28.31 -6.18 -19.26
CA SER A 421 27.86 -7.42 -18.61
C SER A 421 28.32 -8.69 -19.35
N ASP A 422 28.29 -8.65 -20.67
CA ASP A 422 28.54 -9.80 -21.54
C ASP A 422 30.04 -10.17 -21.51
N GLU A 423 30.91 -9.17 -21.60
CA GLU A 423 32.35 -9.32 -21.53
C GLU A 423 32.79 -9.77 -20.13
N LEU A 424 32.24 -9.15 -19.08
CA LEU A 424 32.53 -9.49 -17.70
C LEU A 424 32.15 -10.94 -17.39
N LEU A 425 30.97 -11.38 -17.85
CA LEU A 425 30.50 -12.74 -17.62
C LEU A 425 31.40 -13.74 -18.34
N THR A 426 31.68 -13.49 -19.62
CA THR A 426 32.54 -14.33 -20.44
C THR A 426 33.93 -14.47 -19.81
N GLN A 427 34.56 -13.36 -19.44
CA GLN A 427 35.89 -13.37 -18.80
C GLN A 427 35.88 -14.16 -17.49
N SER A 428 34.86 -13.98 -16.65
CA SER A 428 34.74 -14.71 -15.38
C SER A 428 34.61 -16.22 -15.60
N CYS A 429 33.75 -16.65 -16.53
CA CYS A 429 33.51 -18.07 -16.81
C CYS A 429 34.78 -18.74 -17.33
N TYR A 430 35.47 -18.13 -18.30
CA TYR A 430 36.70 -18.69 -18.86
C TYR A 430 37.83 -18.70 -17.82
N ALA A 431 37.97 -17.65 -17.01
CA ALA A 431 38.98 -17.61 -15.95
C ALA A 431 38.85 -18.80 -14.99
N LYS A 432 37.63 -19.11 -14.53
CA LYS A 432 37.37 -20.26 -13.66
C LYS A 432 37.56 -21.60 -14.37
N ALA A 433 37.12 -21.70 -15.62
CA ALA A 433 37.31 -22.91 -16.41
C ALA A 433 38.80 -23.22 -16.60
N HIS A 434 39.63 -22.21 -16.89
CA HIS A 434 41.08 -22.36 -17.01
C HIS A 434 41.73 -22.69 -15.66
N GLU A 435 41.26 -22.07 -14.57
CA GLU A 435 41.70 -22.41 -13.22
C GLU A 435 41.48 -23.91 -12.92
N GLN A 436 40.34 -24.48 -13.29
CA GLN A 436 39.98 -25.85 -12.95
C GLN A 436 40.53 -26.90 -13.93
N TYR A 437 40.35 -26.66 -15.24
CA TYR A 437 40.63 -27.63 -16.29
C TYR A 437 41.94 -27.34 -17.07
N GLY A 438 42.56 -26.19 -16.84
CA GLY A 438 43.82 -25.76 -17.48
C GLY A 438 43.63 -24.84 -18.69
N GLU A 439 44.74 -24.30 -19.22
CA GLU A 439 44.73 -23.37 -20.36
C GLU A 439 44.11 -24.00 -21.63
N ASN A 440 44.42 -25.27 -21.89
CA ASN A 440 43.84 -26.02 -23.00
C ASN A 440 42.60 -26.77 -22.51
N LEU A 441 41.43 -26.13 -22.60
CA LEU A 441 40.17 -26.70 -22.14
C LEU A 441 39.77 -27.95 -22.94
N PRO A 442 39.24 -29.01 -22.29
CA PRO A 442 38.63 -30.13 -22.99
C PRO A 442 37.47 -29.69 -23.90
N GLU A 443 37.29 -30.37 -25.04
CA GLU A 443 36.25 -30.02 -26.02
C GLU A 443 34.84 -29.96 -25.40
N ILE A 444 34.52 -30.88 -24.48
CA ILE A 444 33.24 -30.89 -23.76
C ILE A 444 33.00 -29.64 -22.92
N VAL A 445 34.06 -29.09 -22.31
CA VAL A 445 34.00 -27.88 -21.47
C VAL A 445 33.83 -26.65 -22.35
N THR A 446 34.63 -26.52 -23.40
CA THR A 446 34.56 -25.41 -24.37
C THR A 446 33.21 -25.38 -25.07
N ALA A 447 32.76 -26.51 -25.62
CA ALA A 447 31.48 -26.60 -26.31
C ALA A 447 30.29 -26.29 -25.40
N ARG A 448 30.35 -26.69 -24.12
CA ARG A 448 29.31 -26.35 -23.14
C ARG A 448 29.30 -24.84 -22.85
N LEU A 449 30.44 -24.24 -22.55
CA LEU A 449 30.52 -22.79 -22.27
C LEU A 449 30.09 -21.94 -23.45
N GLU A 450 30.57 -22.24 -24.66
CA GLU A 450 30.22 -21.47 -25.86
C GLU A 450 28.72 -21.54 -26.15
N LYS A 451 28.12 -22.72 -26.04
CA LYS A 451 26.67 -22.91 -26.22
C LYS A 451 25.88 -22.11 -25.19
N GLU A 452 26.24 -22.21 -23.92
CA GLU A 452 25.53 -21.52 -22.84
C GLU A 452 25.70 -20.00 -22.90
N LEU A 453 26.94 -19.51 -23.01
CA LEU A 453 27.23 -18.08 -23.08
C LEU A 453 26.57 -17.42 -24.29
N ASN A 454 26.58 -18.08 -25.46
CA ASN A 454 25.88 -17.58 -26.65
C ASN A 454 24.37 -17.45 -26.38
N SER A 455 23.75 -18.47 -25.78
CA SER A 455 22.33 -18.42 -25.41
C SER A 455 22.02 -17.32 -24.39
N ILE A 456 22.83 -17.21 -23.33
CA ILE A 456 22.63 -16.22 -22.25
C ILE A 456 22.77 -14.80 -22.79
N ILE A 457 23.83 -14.52 -23.55
CA ILE A 457 24.13 -13.19 -24.09
C ILE A 457 23.10 -12.80 -25.16
N LYS A 458 22.81 -13.70 -26.12
CA LYS A 458 21.87 -13.41 -27.20
C LYS A 458 20.46 -13.09 -26.70
N ASN A 459 20.04 -13.70 -25.59
CA ASN A 459 18.74 -13.46 -24.98
C ASN A 459 18.77 -12.35 -23.89
N GLY A 460 19.90 -11.68 -23.69
CA GLY A 460 20.01 -10.54 -22.77
C GLY A 460 20.04 -10.91 -21.28
N PHE A 461 20.35 -12.16 -20.93
CA PHE A 461 20.35 -12.64 -19.54
C PHE A 461 21.69 -12.47 -18.82
N ALA A 462 22.74 -12.01 -19.51
CA ALA A 462 24.06 -11.82 -18.92
C ALA A 462 24.05 -10.86 -17.72
N VAL A 463 23.21 -9.82 -17.77
CA VAL A 463 23.02 -8.88 -16.66
C VAL A 463 22.60 -9.61 -15.38
N MET A 464 21.64 -10.55 -15.47
CA MET A 464 21.14 -11.32 -14.32
C MET A 464 22.24 -12.15 -13.66
N TYR A 465 23.10 -12.77 -14.48
CA TYR A 465 24.23 -13.55 -14.02
C TYR A 465 25.24 -12.69 -13.27
N ILE A 466 25.57 -11.51 -13.81
CA ILE A 466 26.49 -10.58 -13.15
C ILE A 466 25.94 -10.07 -11.81
N ILE A 467 24.64 -9.82 -11.74
CA ILE A 467 23.99 -9.40 -10.48
C ILE A 467 24.06 -10.52 -9.44
N ALA A 468 23.66 -11.73 -9.82
CA ALA A 468 23.70 -12.90 -8.94
C ALA A 468 25.13 -13.17 -8.45
N LYS A 469 26.12 -13.11 -9.35
CA LYS A 469 27.54 -13.23 -9.02
C LYS A 469 27.96 -12.20 -7.97
N LYS A 470 27.66 -10.92 -8.19
CA LYS A 470 28.00 -9.84 -7.24
C LYS A 470 27.36 -10.06 -5.87
N LEU A 471 26.10 -10.53 -5.82
CA LEU A 471 25.41 -10.83 -4.57
C LEU A 471 26.06 -12.00 -3.82
N VAL A 472 26.39 -13.08 -4.52
CA VAL A 472 27.05 -14.25 -3.93
C VAL A 472 28.45 -13.91 -3.42
N GLU A 473 29.25 -13.21 -4.22
CA GLU A 473 30.59 -12.75 -3.82
C GLU A 473 30.54 -11.88 -2.58
N LYS A 474 29.62 -10.91 -2.54
CA LYS A 474 29.49 -10.02 -1.40
C LYS A 474 29.10 -10.76 -0.11
N SER A 475 28.18 -11.73 -0.22
CA SER A 475 27.78 -12.57 0.90
C SER A 475 28.95 -13.42 1.42
N ASN A 476 29.69 -14.05 0.51
CA ASN A 476 30.85 -14.87 0.85
C ASN A 476 31.98 -14.04 1.48
N GLU A 477 32.25 -12.83 0.97
CA GLU A 477 33.20 -11.88 1.56
C GLU A 477 32.83 -11.49 3.00
N ASP A 478 31.53 -11.34 3.27
CA ASP A 478 31.00 -11.05 4.60
C ASP A 478 30.88 -12.30 5.49
N GLY A 479 31.30 -13.46 4.99
CA GLY A 479 31.35 -14.73 5.72
C GLY A 479 30.08 -15.58 5.63
N TYR A 480 29.08 -15.19 4.87
CA TYR A 480 27.83 -15.94 4.75
C TYR A 480 27.81 -16.74 3.44
N LEU A 481 27.84 -18.07 3.55
CA LEU A 481 27.66 -18.97 2.42
C LEU A 481 26.27 -18.76 1.80
N VAL A 482 26.19 -18.84 0.47
CA VAL A 482 24.92 -18.78 -0.27
C VAL A 482 24.58 -20.17 -0.79
N GLY A 483 23.41 -20.68 -0.43
CA GLY A 483 22.91 -21.95 -0.94
C GLY A 483 22.42 -21.80 -2.38
N SER A 484 22.77 -22.78 -3.23
CA SER A 484 22.25 -22.88 -4.60
C SER A 484 20.78 -23.33 -4.59
N ARG A 485 19.95 -22.81 -5.50
CA ARG A 485 18.54 -23.19 -5.64
C ARG A 485 18.05 -23.08 -7.08
N GLY A 486 17.01 -23.86 -7.40
CA GLY A 486 16.27 -23.73 -8.65
C GLY A 486 17.05 -24.24 -9.86
N SER A 487 16.59 -23.87 -11.06
CA SER A 487 17.15 -24.38 -12.32
C SER A 487 18.51 -23.79 -12.69
N VAL A 488 19.03 -22.79 -11.96
CA VAL A 488 20.34 -22.18 -12.27
C VAL A 488 21.50 -23.17 -12.14
N GLY A 489 21.35 -24.20 -11.29
CA GLY A 489 22.30 -25.33 -11.17
C GLY A 489 22.47 -26.14 -12.45
N SER A 490 21.60 -25.97 -13.44
CA SER A 490 21.73 -26.59 -14.77
C SER A 490 22.72 -25.86 -15.69
N SER A 491 23.19 -24.66 -15.32
CA SER A 491 24.09 -23.84 -16.13
C SER A 491 25.55 -23.97 -15.70
N PHE A 492 26.40 -24.42 -16.62
CA PHE A 492 27.84 -24.44 -16.43
C PHE A 492 28.44 -23.04 -16.41
N ALA A 493 27.84 -22.08 -17.13
CA ALA A 493 28.19 -20.67 -17.01
C ALA A 493 27.88 -20.13 -15.59
N ALA A 494 26.80 -20.56 -14.95
CA ALA A 494 26.49 -20.18 -13.56
C ALA A 494 27.52 -20.76 -12.57
N TYR A 495 27.90 -22.02 -12.76
CA TYR A 495 28.95 -22.66 -11.96
C TYR A 495 30.29 -21.93 -12.10
N THR A 496 30.75 -21.71 -13.34
CA THR A 496 32.05 -21.08 -13.61
C THR A 496 32.09 -19.58 -13.26
N SER A 497 30.94 -18.90 -13.20
CA SER A 497 30.86 -17.53 -12.69
C SER A 497 30.73 -17.44 -11.16
N GLY A 498 30.61 -18.58 -10.45
CA GLY A 498 30.53 -18.64 -8.99
C GLY A 498 29.14 -18.36 -8.42
N ILE A 499 28.08 -18.47 -9.24
CA ILE A 499 26.69 -18.28 -8.80
C ILE A 499 26.15 -19.53 -8.10
N THR A 500 26.57 -20.72 -8.54
CA THR A 500 26.14 -22.00 -7.99
C THR A 500 27.31 -22.94 -7.77
N GLU A 501 27.18 -23.83 -6.79
CA GLU A 501 28.14 -24.88 -6.48
C GLU A 501 27.93 -26.16 -7.30
N VAL A 502 26.79 -26.26 -8.01
CA VAL A 502 26.43 -27.44 -8.80
C VAL A 502 27.12 -27.38 -10.17
N ASN A 503 27.97 -28.36 -10.47
CA ASN A 503 28.61 -28.50 -11.77
C ASN A 503 27.77 -29.40 -12.69
N PRO A 504 27.07 -28.87 -13.71
CA PRO A 504 26.14 -29.66 -14.53
C PRO A 504 26.82 -30.48 -15.63
N LEU A 505 28.15 -30.50 -15.71
CA LEU A 505 28.85 -31.38 -16.65
C LEU A 505 28.61 -32.86 -16.29
N PRO A 506 28.83 -33.78 -17.25
CA PRO A 506 28.83 -35.21 -16.94
C PRO A 506 29.87 -35.57 -15.87
N PRO A 507 29.70 -36.69 -15.16
CA PRO A 507 30.67 -37.19 -14.18
C PRO A 507 32.08 -37.22 -14.75
N HIS A 508 33.05 -36.70 -13.99
CA HIS A 508 34.43 -36.67 -14.43
C HIS A 508 35.41 -36.56 -13.26
N TYR A 509 36.66 -36.95 -13.54
CA TYR A 509 37.78 -36.69 -12.63
C TYR A 509 38.55 -35.46 -13.09
N TYR A 510 39.09 -34.72 -12.11
CA TYR A 510 40.06 -33.66 -12.38
C TYR A 510 41.13 -33.59 -11.29
N CYS A 511 42.23 -32.89 -11.59
CA CYS A 511 43.37 -32.76 -10.67
C CYS A 511 44.00 -31.37 -10.76
N ASP A 512 44.65 -30.94 -9.67
CA ASP A 512 45.36 -29.65 -9.62
C ASP A 512 46.48 -29.55 -10.68
N CYS A 513 47.03 -30.68 -11.14
CA CYS A 513 48.00 -30.75 -12.24
C CYS A 513 47.37 -30.62 -13.65
N LYS A 514 46.08 -30.28 -13.70
CA LYS A 514 45.25 -30.11 -14.90
C LYS A 514 45.09 -31.40 -15.71
N TYR A 515 45.09 -32.54 -15.03
CA TYR A 515 44.62 -33.79 -15.62
C TYR A 515 43.11 -33.86 -15.49
N VAL A 516 42.43 -34.29 -16.55
CA VAL A 516 40.97 -34.40 -16.62
C VAL A 516 40.60 -35.70 -17.32
N ASP A 517 39.55 -36.39 -16.86
CA ASP A 517 39.07 -37.64 -17.45
C ASP A 517 37.53 -37.66 -17.48
N PHE A 518 36.97 -37.52 -18.67
CA PHE A 518 35.54 -37.67 -18.98
C PHE A 518 35.21 -39.02 -19.67
N ASP A 519 36.20 -39.63 -20.32
CA ASP A 519 35.95 -40.62 -21.38
C ASP A 519 36.37 -42.04 -21.03
N SER A 520 37.07 -42.25 -19.90
CA SER A 520 37.48 -43.59 -19.51
C SER A 520 36.28 -44.52 -19.31
N GLU A 521 36.49 -45.80 -19.61
CA GLU A 521 35.47 -46.85 -19.42
C GLU A 521 34.95 -46.95 -17.98
N GLU A 522 35.69 -46.42 -17.01
CA GLU A 522 35.24 -46.29 -15.64
C GLU A 522 34.24 -45.15 -15.47
N VAL A 523 34.56 -43.95 -15.95
CA VAL A 523 33.68 -42.77 -15.90
C VAL A 523 32.37 -43.02 -16.65
N LYS A 524 32.44 -43.63 -17.84
CA LYS A 524 31.25 -43.96 -18.64
C LYS A 524 30.23 -44.85 -17.94
N LYS A 525 30.64 -45.67 -16.96
CA LYS A 525 29.71 -46.52 -16.17
C LYS A 525 28.82 -45.71 -15.23
N PHE A 526 29.20 -44.47 -14.94
CA PHE A 526 28.47 -43.55 -14.06
C PHE A 526 27.70 -42.48 -14.85
N ALA A 527 27.59 -42.59 -16.18
CA ALA A 527 26.74 -41.70 -16.97
C ALA A 527 25.30 -41.70 -16.42
N GLY A 528 24.69 -40.53 -16.25
CA GLY A 528 23.40 -40.36 -15.58
C GLY A 528 23.40 -40.52 -14.05
N MET A 529 24.57 -40.56 -13.41
CA MET A 529 24.76 -40.46 -11.95
C MET A 529 25.57 -39.19 -11.64
N GLU A 530 25.80 -38.85 -10.36
CA GLU A 530 26.74 -37.76 -10.03
C GLU A 530 28.16 -38.28 -9.81
N GLY A 531 29.13 -37.43 -10.12
CA GLY A 531 30.55 -37.74 -10.06
C GLY A 531 31.03 -38.14 -8.67
N CYS A 532 30.39 -37.67 -7.60
CA CYS A 532 30.73 -38.07 -6.24
C CYS A 532 30.54 -39.58 -5.98
N ASP A 533 29.62 -40.24 -6.70
CA ASP A 533 29.38 -41.68 -6.59
C ASP A 533 30.52 -42.53 -7.22
N MET A 534 31.40 -41.91 -7.99
CA MET A 534 32.57 -42.59 -8.56
C MET A 534 33.59 -42.97 -7.47
N PRO A 535 34.33 -44.08 -7.64
CA PRO A 535 35.33 -44.50 -6.66
C PRO A 535 36.51 -43.53 -6.57
N ASP A 536 37.21 -43.55 -5.44
CA ASP A 536 38.46 -42.79 -5.31
C ASP A 536 39.54 -43.32 -6.25
N LYS A 537 40.26 -42.40 -6.91
CA LYS A 537 41.31 -42.74 -7.88
C LYS A 537 42.53 -41.83 -7.74
N ILE A 538 43.70 -42.34 -8.12
CA ILE A 538 44.96 -41.58 -8.12
C ILE A 538 45.23 -41.04 -9.52
N CYS A 539 45.68 -39.79 -9.58
CA CYS A 539 46.00 -39.09 -10.81
C CYS A 539 47.17 -39.79 -11.53
N PRO A 540 46.99 -40.23 -12.79
CA PRO A 540 48.05 -40.88 -13.53
C PRO A 540 49.21 -39.93 -13.92
N LYS A 541 48.97 -38.61 -13.85
CA LYS A 541 49.96 -37.58 -14.22
C LYS A 541 50.84 -37.13 -13.05
N CYS A 542 50.28 -37.00 -11.84
CA CYS A 542 51.00 -36.42 -10.69
C CYS A 542 50.96 -37.26 -9.41
N GLY A 543 50.25 -38.40 -9.39
CA GLY A 543 50.19 -39.29 -8.22
C GLY A 543 49.35 -38.79 -7.04
N LYS A 544 48.72 -37.61 -7.13
CA LYS A 544 47.76 -37.12 -6.11
C LYS A 544 46.38 -37.75 -6.30
N LYS A 545 45.56 -37.76 -5.24
CA LYS A 545 44.14 -38.17 -5.33
C LYS A 545 43.39 -37.28 -6.33
N LEU A 546 42.59 -37.89 -7.20
CA LEU A 546 41.71 -37.18 -8.12
C LEU A 546 40.51 -36.62 -7.37
N LYS A 547 40.07 -35.44 -7.80
CA LYS A 547 38.79 -34.85 -7.40
C LYS A 547 37.70 -35.36 -8.34
N LYS A 548 36.47 -35.41 -7.84
CA LYS A 548 35.28 -35.95 -8.51
C LYS A 548 34.24 -34.85 -8.61
N ASP A 549 33.61 -34.70 -9.77
CA ASP A 549 32.58 -33.68 -9.99
C ASP A 549 31.67 -34.06 -11.17
N GLY A 550 30.61 -33.28 -11.39
CA GLY A 550 29.66 -33.42 -12.48
C GLY A 550 28.35 -34.09 -12.06
N PHE A 551 27.23 -33.41 -12.30
CA PHE A 551 25.87 -33.84 -11.93
C PHE A 551 25.01 -34.21 -13.15
N ASP A 552 25.56 -34.15 -14.37
CA ASP A 552 24.92 -34.53 -15.63
C ASP A 552 23.57 -33.84 -15.90
N ILE A 553 23.52 -32.51 -15.71
CA ILE A 553 22.28 -31.73 -15.81
C ILE A 553 22.22 -30.99 -17.15
N PRO A 554 21.15 -31.15 -17.95
CA PRO A 554 21.01 -30.46 -19.23
C PRO A 554 20.71 -28.97 -19.02
N PHE A 555 21.40 -28.11 -19.77
CA PHE A 555 21.23 -26.66 -19.72
C PHE A 555 19.81 -26.20 -20.06
N GLU A 556 19.13 -26.93 -20.95
CA GLU A 556 17.79 -26.63 -21.44
C GLU A 556 16.73 -26.66 -20.34
N THR A 557 17.00 -27.29 -19.19
CA THR A 557 16.13 -27.19 -18.00
C THR A 557 16.01 -25.74 -17.51
N PHE A 558 17.05 -24.93 -17.74
CA PHE A 558 17.10 -23.52 -17.34
C PHE A 558 16.43 -22.60 -18.37
N LEU A 559 16.94 -22.51 -19.60
CA LEU A 559 16.48 -21.56 -20.64
C LEU A 559 15.61 -22.16 -21.75
N GLY A 560 15.31 -23.46 -21.68
CA GLY A 560 14.68 -24.16 -22.80
C GLY A 560 15.60 -24.29 -24.01
N PHE A 561 15.07 -24.79 -25.12
CA PHE A 561 15.85 -25.01 -26.33
C PHE A 561 16.02 -23.74 -27.17
N LYS A 562 15.10 -22.78 -27.05
CA LYS A 562 15.09 -21.55 -27.85
C LYS A 562 15.42 -20.29 -27.05
N GLY A 563 15.68 -20.40 -25.74
CA GLY A 563 15.79 -19.24 -24.86
C GLY A 563 14.44 -18.57 -24.60
N ASP A 564 13.34 -19.28 -24.85
CA ASP A 564 11.96 -18.82 -24.70
C ASP A 564 11.42 -18.95 -23.28
N LYS A 565 12.14 -19.66 -22.41
CA LYS A 565 11.87 -19.71 -20.98
C LYS A 565 12.62 -18.59 -20.27
N GLU A 566 11.89 -17.76 -19.54
CA GLU A 566 12.46 -16.75 -18.67
C GLU A 566 13.19 -17.41 -17.48
N PRO A 567 14.48 -17.10 -17.24
CA PRO A 567 15.22 -17.66 -16.13
C PRO A 567 14.83 -17.02 -14.80
N ASP A 568 14.62 -17.84 -13.77
CA ASP A 568 14.60 -17.39 -12.37
C ASP A 568 15.92 -17.82 -11.71
N ILE A 569 16.69 -16.85 -11.18
CA ILE A 569 17.93 -17.12 -10.45
C ILE A 569 17.61 -17.03 -8.96
N ASP A 570 17.36 -18.20 -8.37
CA ASP A 570 17.07 -18.35 -6.95
C ASP A 570 18.36 -18.45 -6.14
N LEU A 571 18.51 -17.58 -5.13
CA LEU A 571 19.65 -17.62 -4.21
C LEU A 571 19.15 -17.74 -2.77
N ASN A 572 19.61 -18.76 -2.06
CA ASN A 572 19.28 -18.97 -0.65
C ASN A 572 20.36 -18.33 0.24
N PHE A 573 20.08 -17.13 0.74
CA PHE A 573 20.92 -16.46 1.73
C PHE A 573 20.57 -16.94 3.15
N SER A 574 21.49 -16.78 4.09
CA SER A 574 21.14 -16.84 5.51
C SER A 574 20.03 -15.83 5.81
N GLY A 575 19.04 -16.24 6.61
CA GLY A 575 17.98 -15.33 7.07
C GLY A 575 18.53 -14.09 7.80
N GLU A 576 19.70 -14.19 8.43
CA GLU A 576 20.37 -13.05 9.09
C GLU A 576 21.01 -12.09 8.08
N TYR A 577 21.45 -12.60 6.93
CA TYR A 577 22.15 -11.82 5.91
C TYR A 577 21.21 -11.29 4.82
N GLN A 578 20.03 -11.90 4.65
CA GLN A 578 19.05 -11.56 3.63
C GLN A 578 18.76 -10.04 3.53
N PRO A 579 18.56 -9.29 4.64
CA PRO A 579 18.33 -7.84 4.55
C PRO A 579 19.54 -7.09 3.97
N LYS A 580 20.77 -7.49 4.32
CA LYS A 580 22.00 -6.89 3.78
C LYS A 580 22.15 -7.16 2.29
N ALA A 581 21.77 -8.37 1.84
CA ALA A 581 21.75 -8.71 0.43
C ALA A 581 20.72 -7.87 -0.34
N HIS A 582 19.56 -7.57 0.26
CA HIS A 582 18.58 -6.63 -0.33
C HIS A 582 19.16 -5.22 -0.43
N ASP A 583 19.75 -4.69 0.65
CA ASP A 583 20.35 -3.35 0.66
C ASP A 583 21.46 -3.23 -0.40
N TYR A 584 22.23 -4.29 -0.62
CA TYR A 584 23.29 -4.30 -1.63
C TYR A 584 22.74 -4.19 -3.07
N THR A 585 21.47 -4.53 -3.32
CA THR A 585 20.87 -4.31 -4.64
C THR A 585 20.76 -2.81 -4.97
N GLU A 586 20.56 -1.93 -3.98
CA GLU A 586 20.60 -0.47 -4.19
C GLU A 586 22.03 0.02 -4.53
N VAL A 587 23.07 -0.67 -4.06
CA VAL A 587 24.45 -0.35 -4.44
C VAL A 587 24.73 -0.75 -5.88
N ILE A 588 24.13 -1.85 -6.36
CA ILE A 588 24.29 -2.34 -7.73
C ILE A 588 23.52 -1.46 -8.73
N PHE A 589 22.27 -1.10 -8.42
CA PHE A 589 21.37 -0.43 -9.37
C PHE A 589 21.16 1.07 -9.10
N GLY A 590 21.69 1.59 -7.99
CA GLY A 590 21.43 2.95 -7.55
C GLY A 590 20.23 3.04 -6.60
N GLN A 591 20.30 4.03 -5.71
CA GLN A 591 19.25 4.29 -4.75
C GLN A 591 17.93 4.64 -5.46
N GLY A 592 16.82 4.01 -5.05
CA GLY A 592 15.49 4.23 -5.63
C GLY A 592 15.20 3.42 -6.89
N HIS A 593 16.10 2.52 -7.32
CA HIS A 593 15.89 1.62 -8.45
C HIS A 593 15.49 0.20 -8.05
N THR A 594 15.29 -0.08 -6.76
CA THR A 594 14.91 -1.40 -6.28
C THR A 594 13.71 -1.31 -5.35
N PHE A 595 12.73 -2.20 -5.54
CA PHE A 595 11.51 -2.25 -4.76
C PHE A 595 11.25 -3.66 -4.28
N ARG A 596 10.65 -3.81 -3.10
CA ARG A 596 10.19 -5.13 -2.65
C ARG A 596 8.93 -5.51 -3.43
N ALA A 597 8.80 -6.75 -3.88
CA ALA A 597 7.55 -7.20 -4.47
C ALA A 597 6.44 -7.18 -3.40
N GLY A 598 5.33 -6.48 -3.68
CA GLY A 598 4.17 -6.42 -2.81
C GLY A 598 3.33 -7.69 -2.87
N THR A 599 2.59 -7.97 -1.80
CA THR A 599 1.59 -9.06 -1.79
C THR A 599 0.24 -8.56 -1.28
N VAL A 600 -0.84 -9.14 -1.80
CA VAL A 600 -2.21 -8.83 -1.35
C VAL A 600 -2.75 -10.00 -0.54
N GLY A 601 -2.91 -9.79 0.77
CA GLY A 601 -3.48 -10.78 1.67
C GLY A 601 -5.01 -10.78 1.57
N THR A 602 -5.59 -11.89 1.12
CA THR A 602 -7.04 -12.06 0.95
C THR A 602 -7.67 -12.88 2.08
N LEU A 603 -9.00 -12.84 2.20
CA LEU A 603 -9.75 -13.72 3.09
C LEU A 603 -9.69 -15.18 2.58
N ALA A 604 -8.94 -16.02 3.29
CA ALA A 604 -8.91 -17.46 3.06
C ALA A 604 -10.13 -18.15 3.67
N GLU A 605 -10.47 -19.34 3.15
CA GLU A 605 -11.67 -20.11 3.51
C GLU A 605 -11.86 -20.27 5.02
N LYS A 606 -10.82 -20.66 5.77
CA LYS A 606 -10.91 -20.83 7.24
C LYS A 606 -11.30 -19.55 7.97
N THR A 607 -10.77 -18.40 7.54
CA THR A 607 -11.07 -17.10 8.16
C THR A 607 -12.47 -16.65 7.80
N ALA A 608 -12.85 -16.77 6.52
CA ALA A 608 -14.19 -16.46 6.04
C ALA A 608 -15.26 -17.30 6.76
N TYR A 609 -15.02 -18.60 6.94
CA TYR A 609 -15.91 -19.49 7.69
C TYR A 609 -16.11 -19.00 9.14
N GLY A 610 -15.02 -18.58 9.78
CA GLY A 610 -15.07 -17.98 11.11
C GLY A 610 -15.95 -16.73 11.19
N TYR A 611 -15.86 -15.84 10.20
CA TYR A 611 -16.68 -14.62 10.14
C TYR A 611 -18.16 -14.95 9.96
N VAL A 612 -18.49 -15.82 9.00
CA VAL A 612 -19.87 -16.22 8.70
C VAL A 612 -20.51 -16.89 9.92
N LYS A 613 -19.80 -17.83 10.54
CA LYS A 613 -20.31 -18.54 11.73
C LYS A 613 -20.53 -17.57 12.89
N LYS A 614 -19.53 -16.74 13.20
CA LYS A 614 -19.61 -15.74 14.27
C LYS A 614 -20.80 -14.80 14.05
N TYR A 615 -20.99 -14.31 12.83
CA TYR A 615 -22.11 -13.44 12.49
C TYR A 615 -23.46 -14.09 12.83
N PHE A 616 -23.72 -15.31 12.36
CA PHE A 616 -24.99 -15.99 12.66
C PHE A 616 -25.17 -16.33 14.14
N ASP A 617 -24.09 -16.73 14.82
CA ASP A 617 -24.09 -17.00 16.26
C ASP A 617 -24.48 -15.74 17.07
N GLU A 618 -23.90 -14.56 16.73
CA GLU A 618 -24.21 -13.28 17.38
C GLU A 618 -25.66 -12.82 17.15
N HIS A 619 -26.27 -13.23 16.03
CA HIS A 619 -27.66 -12.94 15.69
C HIS A 619 -28.65 -14.00 16.19
N GLY A 620 -28.18 -15.01 16.93
CA GLY A 620 -29.03 -16.11 17.41
C GLY A 620 -29.65 -16.96 16.29
N GLN A 621 -29.04 -16.97 15.10
CA GLN A 621 -29.54 -17.67 13.93
C GLN A 621 -28.76 -18.97 13.71
N VAL A 622 -29.48 -20.09 13.56
CA VAL A 622 -28.86 -21.37 13.17
C VAL A 622 -29.08 -21.59 11.68
N LYS A 623 -27.98 -21.64 10.91
CA LYS A 623 -28.02 -21.95 9.47
C LYS A 623 -27.49 -23.35 9.19
N ARG A 624 -27.97 -23.97 8.11
CA ARG A 624 -27.46 -25.26 7.63
C ARG A 624 -26.02 -25.09 7.15
N LYS A 625 -25.21 -26.15 7.28
CA LYS A 625 -23.80 -26.14 6.83
C LYS A 625 -23.66 -25.75 5.35
N CYS A 626 -24.58 -26.17 4.48
CA CYS A 626 -24.58 -25.78 3.07
C CYS A 626 -24.68 -24.25 2.87
N GLU A 627 -25.51 -23.57 3.67
CA GLU A 627 -25.67 -22.12 3.59
C GLU A 627 -24.45 -21.38 4.13
N ILE A 628 -23.90 -21.85 5.26
CA ILE A 628 -22.64 -21.30 5.80
C ILE A 628 -21.52 -21.42 4.76
N ASN A 629 -21.41 -22.59 4.11
CA ASN A 629 -20.40 -22.81 3.09
C ASN A 629 -20.61 -21.93 1.85
N ARG A 630 -21.85 -21.79 1.36
CA ARG A 630 -22.19 -20.89 0.23
C ARG A 630 -21.71 -19.46 0.51
N ILE A 631 -22.07 -18.94 1.68
CA ILE A 631 -21.71 -17.57 2.09
C ILE A 631 -20.19 -17.44 2.31
N THR A 632 -19.56 -18.47 2.88
CA THR A 632 -18.11 -18.51 3.07
C THR A 632 -17.39 -18.34 1.74
N GLN A 633 -17.79 -19.09 0.71
CA GLN A 633 -17.20 -18.99 -0.63
C GLN A 633 -17.40 -17.60 -1.25
N GLY A 634 -18.56 -16.95 -1.03
CA GLY A 634 -18.81 -15.57 -1.47
C GLY A 634 -17.94 -14.51 -0.76
N CYS A 635 -17.33 -14.84 0.39
CA CYS A 635 -16.42 -13.95 1.11
C CYS A 635 -14.93 -14.20 0.81
N VAL A 636 -14.60 -15.34 0.18
CA VAL A 636 -13.21 -15.71 -0.13
C VAL A 636 -12.66 -14.79 -1.23
N GLY A 637 -11.37 -14.44 -1.13
CA GLY A 637 -10.68 -13.61 -2.12
C GLY A 637 -10.80 -12.10 -1.87
N VAL A 638 -11.69 -11.65 -0.98
CA VAL A 638 -11.77 -10.23 -0.60
C VAL A 638 -10.46 -9.79 0.05
N ARG A 639 -9.89 -8.69 -0.44
CA ARG A 639 -8.67 -8.09 0.11
C ARG A 639 -8.86 -7.73 1.58
N ARG A 640 -7.91 -8.15 2.42
CA ARG A 640 -7.86 -7.86 3.85
C ARG A 640 -6.67 -6.98 4.23
N THR A 641 -5.49 -7.28 3.72
CA THR A 641 -4.23 -6.59 4.06
C THR A 641 -3.28 -6.57 2.87
N THR A 642 -2.15 -5.88 3.00
CA THR A 642 -1.02 -5.96 2.07
C THR A 642 0.22 -6.39 2.84
N GLY A 643 1.13 -7.08 2.17
CA GLY A 643 2.39 -7.58 2.74
C GLY A 643 3.54 -7.42 1.76
N GLN A 644 4.59 -8.20 2.00
CA GLN A 644 5.80 -8.22 1.19
C GLN A 644 6.11 -9.65 0.75
N HIS A 645 6.72 -9.79 -0.42
CA HIS A 645 7.24 -11.07 -0.88
C HIS A 645 8.38 -11.54 0.04
N PRO A 646 8.57 -12.86 0.25
CA PRO A 646 9.62 -13.37 1.13
C PRO A 646 11.05 -13.08 0.68
N GLY A 647 11.30 -12.84 -0.61
CA GLY A 647 12.64 -12.49 -1.12
C GLY A 647 12.69 -11.69 -2.41
N GLY A 648 11.54 -11.37 -3.00
CA GLY A 648 11.46 -10.84 -4.36
C GLY A 648 11.79 -9.36 -4.39
N ILE A 649 12.87 -9.00 -5.07
CA ILE A 649 13.27 -7.62 -5.33
C ILE A 649 13.02 -7.31 -6.80
N ILE A 650 12.21 -6.29 -7.06
CA ILE A 650 11.93 -5.76 -8.39
C ILE A 650 12.98 -4.73 -8.73
N VAL A 651 13.59 -4.87 -9.90
CA VAL A 651 14.64 -3.97 -10.40
C VAL A 651 14.05 -3.04 -11.45
N LEU A 652 14.19 -1.74 -11.23
CA LEU A 652 13.81 -0.68 -12.16
C LEU A 652 15.03 -0.27 -13.01
N PRO A 653 14.97 -0.37 -14.35
CA PRO A 653 16.02 0.10 -15.22
C PRO A 653 16.34 1.60 -15.04
N HIS A 654 17.57 1.99 -15.37
CA HIS A 654 17.96 3.40 -15.33
C HIS A 654 17.20 4.19 -16.40
N GLY A 655 16.73 5.39 -16.03
CA GLY A 655 15.95 6.28 -16.92
C GLY A 655 14.45 6.02 -16.93
N GLU A 656 13.97 4.94 -16.31
CA GLU A 656 12.55 4.65 -16.14
C GLU A 656 12.02 5.15 -14.78
N GLU A 657 10.72 5.39 -14.68
CA GLU A 657 10.04 5.69 -13.41
C GLU A 657 9.15 4.52 -12.99
N ILE A 658 9.20 4.09 -11.72
CA ILE A 658 8.38 2.95 -11.25
C ILE A 658 6.88 3.13 -11.55
N TYR A 659 6.40 4.38 -11.54
CA TYR A 659 5.01 4.77 -11.78
C TYR A 659 4.52 4.49 -13.21
N THR A 660 5.39 4.15 -14.16
CA THR A 660 4.97 3.70 -15.49
C THR A 660 4.50 2.24 -15.48
N PHE A 661 4.88 1.48 -14.45
CA PHE A 661 4.56 0.05 -14.29
C PHE A 661 3.55 -0.17 -13.17
N THR A 662 3.79 0.40 -11.98
CA THR A 662 2.97 0.16 -10.80
C THR A 662 3.05 1.31 -9.80
N PRO A 663 1.98 1.60 -9.03
CA PRO A 663 2.13 2.42 -7.83
C PRO A 663 3.03 1.72 -6.81
N VAL A 664 3.46 2.46 -5.78
CA VAL A 664 4.26 1.91 -4.67
C VAL A 664 3.66 2.30 -3.32
N GLN A 665 3.94 1.51 -2.29
CA GLN A 665 3.42 1.72 -0.93
C GLN A 665 4.32 1.07 0.12
N HIS A 666 4.04 1.31 1.40
CA HIS A 666 4.60 0.49 2.47
C HIS A 666 3.81 -0.81 2.66
N PRO A 667 4.48 -1.94 3.01
CA PRO A 667 3.79 -3.17 3.36
C PRO A 667 2.92 -2.94 4.60
N ALA A 668 1.67 -3.44 4.58
CA ALA A 668 0.66 -3.20 5.62
C ALA A 668 0.39 -1.70 5.98
N ASN A 669 0.90 -0.74 5.19
CA ASN A 669 1.00 0.68 5.53
C ASN A 669 1.77 0.96 6.84
N ASP A 670 2.78 0.15 7.14
CA ASP A 670 3.69 0.44 8.24
C ASP A 670 4.65 1.56 7.84
N MET A 671 4.46 2.75 8.43
CA MET A 671 5.27 3.94 8.13
C MET A 671 6.63 3.94 8.85
N THR A 672 6.91 2.94 9.69
CA THR A 672 8.19 2.82 10.41
C THR A 672 9.23 2.05 9.60
N THR A 673 8.79 1.24 8.63
CA THR A 673 9.71 0.52 7.75
C THR A 673 10.23 1.42 6.63
N LYS A 674 11.49 1.19 6.26
CA LYS A 674 12.09 1.81 5.06
C LYS A 674 11.70 1.07 3.78
N ILE A 675 11.13 -0.13 3.91
CA ILE A 675 10.79 -0.99 2.77
C ILE A 675 9.64 -0.37 1.99
N ILE A 676 9.88 -0.15 0.71
CA ILE A 676 8.85 0.26 -0.26
C ILE A 676 8.52 -0.97 -1.12
N THR A 677 7.24 -1.30 -1.16
CA THR A 677 6.67 -2.39 -1.94
C THR A 677 5.98 -1.88 -3.21
N THR A 678 6.00 -2.67 -4.27
CA THR A 678 5.07 -2.48 -5.40
C THR A 678 3.63 -2.61 -4.93
N HIS A 679 2.72 -1.82 -5.50
CA HIS A 679 1.30 -1.88 -5.17
C HIS A 679 0.62 -3.04 -5.86
N PHE A 680 1.05 -3.34 -7.09
CA PHE A 680 0.71 -4.59 -7.76
C PHE A 680 1.55 -5.74 -7.19
N ASP A 681 0.95 -6.92 -7.16
CA ASP A 681 1.72 -8.14 -7.00
C ASP A 681 2.62 -8.36 -8.21
N TYR A 682 3.64 -9.21 -8.05
CA TYR A 682 4.60 -9.46 -9.12
C TYR A 682 3.94 -10.06 -10.36
N HIS A 683 2.90 -10.89 -10.20
CA HIS A 683 2.22 -11.55 -11.32
C HIS A 683 1.58 -10.56 -12.30
N ALA A 684 1.22 -9.35 -11.85
CA ALA A 684 0.70 -8.33 -12.74
C ALA A 684 1.78 -7.57 -13.54
N ILE A 685 3.06 -7.71 -13.18
CA ILE A 685 4.19 -6.94 -13.76
C ILE A 685 5.39 -7.82 -14.16
N ASP A 686 5.25 -9.14 -14.14
CA ASP A 686 6.33 -10.10 -14.38
C ASP A 686 6.84 -10.08 -15.82
N HIS A 687 5.96 -9.74 -16.78
CA HIS A 687 6.33 -9.56 -18.18
C HIS A 687 7.11 -8.25 -18.43
N ASN A 688 7.13 -7.32 -17.47
CA ASN A 688 7.77 -6.01 -17.60
C ASN A 688 9.13 -5.91 -16.93
N LEU A 689 9.16 -6.21 -15.63
CA LEU A 689 10.27 -5.91 -14.75
C LEU A 689 10.88 -7.20 -14.21
N LEU A 690 12.20 -7.21 -14.12
CA LEU A 690 12.92 -8.34 -13.56
C LEU A 690 12.73 -8.41 -12.04
N LYS A 691 12.48 -9.62 -11.55
CA LYS A 691 12.55 -9.99 -10.13
C LYS A 691 13.83 -10.78 -9.85
N LEU A 692 14.49 -10.43 -8.75
CA LEU A 692 15.55 -11.23 -8.13
C LEU A 692 14.99 -11.87 -6.85
N ASP A 693 15.00 -13.20 -6.78
CA ASP A 693 14.58 -13.91 -5.57
C ASP A 693 15.76 -14.14 -4.63
N ILE A 694 15.95 -13.14 -3.76
CA ILE A 694 16.94 -13.14 -2.67
C ILE A 694 16.24 -13.71 -1.44
N LEU A 695 16.19 -15.03 -1.33
CA LEU A 695 15.42 -15.76 -0.32
C LEU A 695 16.25 -15.96 0.96
N GLY A 696 15.57 -15.91 2.11
CA GLY A 696 16.16 -16.29 3.39
C GLY A 696 15.89 -17.77 3.65
N HIS A 697 16.95 -18.52 3.96
CA HIS A 697 16.88 -19.95 4.27
C HIS A 697 17.63 -20.28 5.57
N GLN A 698 17.22 -21.36 6.23
CA GLN A 698 17.85 -21.79 7.49
C GLN A 698 19.15 -22.55 7.24
N ASP A 699 19.24 -23.37 6.18
CA ASP A 699 20.45 -24.18 5.91
C ASP A 699 21.75 -23.37 5.87
N PRO A 700 21.87 -22.23 5.15
CA PRO A 700 23.11 -21.46 5.16
C PRO A 700 23.44 -20.93 6.56
N THR A 701 22.42 -20.61 7.36
CA THR A 701 22.57 -20.16 8.75
C THR A 701 23.09 -21.29 9.64
N MET A 702 22.52 -22.49 9.51
CA MET A 702 22.91 -23.67 10.27
C MET A 702 24.33 -24.13 9.92
N ILE A 703 24.65 -24.19 8.62
CA ILE A 703 25.99 -24.57 8.14
C ILE A 703 27.03 -23.55 8.60
N ARG A 704 26.72 -22.25 8.53
CA ARG A 704 27.60 -21.19 9.04
C ARG A 704 27.87 -21.35 10.54
N MET A 705 26.82 -21.57 11.34
CA MET A 705 26.96 -21.80 12.77
C MET A 705 27.83 -23.04 13.04
N LEU A 706 27.63 -24.14 12.30
CA LEU A 706 28.46 -25.33 12.43
C LEU A 706 29.93 -25.02 12.11
N GLN A 707 30.20 -24.33 10.99
CA GLN A 707 31.54 -23.88 10.61
C GLN A 707 32.20 -23.04 11.71
N ASP A 708 31.47 -22.08 12.28
CA ASP A 708 31.97 -21.20 13.36
C ASP A 708 32.29 -21.99 14.64
N LEU A 709 31.52 -23.04 14.94
CA LEU A 709 31.70 -23.86 16.14
C LEU A 709 32.85 -24.88 16.02
N ILE A 710 33.01 -25.51 14.85
CA ILE A 710 33.95 -26.62 14.68
C ILE A 710 35.20 -26.24 13.86
N GLY A 711 35.21 -25.08 13.20
CA GLY A 711 36.35 -24.57 12.44
C GLY A 711 36.64 -25.32 11.13
N ILE A 712 35.66 -26.08 10.63
CA ILE A 712 35.78 -26.87 9.39
C ILE A 712 35.06 -26.13 8.26
N ASP A 713 35.71 -25.97 7.11
CA ASP A 713 35.11 -25.37 5.92
C ASP A 713 34.17 -26.38 5.24
N PRO A 714 32.85 -26.11 5.19
CA PRO A 714 31.86 -27.07 4.73
C PRO A 714 32.00 -27.41 3.24
N VAL A 715 32.59 -26.51 2.43
CA VAL A 715 32.75 -26.70 0.98
C VAL A 715 34.07 -27.38 0.66
N LYS A 716 35.14 -27.08 1.42
CA LYS A 716 36.48 -27.61 1.14
C LYS A 716 36.78 -28.93 1.85
N ASP A 717 36.29 -29.09 3.08
CA ASP A 717 36.77 -30.14 3.99
C ASP A 717 35.79 -31.33 4.09
N ILE A 718 34.51 -31.17 3.72
CA ILE A 718 33.48 -32.20 3.84
C ILE A 718 33.31 -32.95 2.52
N PRO A 719 33.57 -34.26 2.45
CA PRO A 719 33.38 -35.06 1.24
C PRO A 719 31.89 -35.41 1.02
N LEU A 720 31.42 -35.27 -0.22
CA LEU A 720 30.05 -35.64 -0.63
C LEU A 720 29.81 -37.15 -0.69
N ASP A 721 30.86 -37.97 -0.63
CA ASP A 721 30.81 -39.43 -0.74
C ASP A 721 31.13 -40.17 0.58
N SER A 722 30.98 -39.46 1.71
CA SER A 722 31.18 -40.04 3.05
C SER A 722 30.28 -41.24 3.29
N ARG A 723 30.87 -42.44 3.34
CA ARG A 723 30.12 -43.69 3.60
C ARG A 723 29.44 -43.66 4.96
N GLU A 724 30.09 -43.11 5.98
CA GLU A 724 29.53 -42.98 7.31
C GLU A 724 28.29 -42.09 7.30
N THR A 725 28.38 -40.90 6.69
CA THR A 725 27.23 -39.98 6.54
C THR A 725 26.08 -40.62 5.76
N MET A 726 26.39 -41.37 4.70
CA MET A 726 25.37 -42.08 3.91
C MET A 726 24.59 -43.13 4.72
N THR A 727 25.19 -43.74 5.74
CA THR A 727 24.47 -44.71 6.58
C THR A 727 23.32 -44.09 7.38
N LEU A 728 23.34 -42.77 7.64
CA LEU A 728 22.23 -42.06 8.30
C LEU A 728 20.90 -42.21 7.54
N PHE A 729 20.98 -42.34 6.20
CA PHE A 729 19.81 -42.52 5.33
C PHE A 729 19.41 -43.99 5.16
N GLN A 730 20.15 -44.93 5.76
CA GLN A 730 19.91 -46.37 5.66
C GLN A 730 19.56 -47.00 7.01
N ASN A 731 20.19 -46.54 8.11
CA ASN A 731 20.01 -47.05 9.47
C ASN A 731 20.52 -46.04 10.52
N THR A 732 20.66 -46.46 11.78
CA THR A 732 21.14 -45.64 12.91
C THR A 732 22.61 -45.86 13.28
N ASP A 733 23.37 -46.63 12.50
CA ASP A 733 24.71 -47.10 12.87
C ASP A 733 25.72 -45.95 13.06
N ALA A 734 25.71 -44.95 12.17
CA ALA A 734 26.60 -43.78 12.29
C ALA A 734 26.37 -42.93 13.54
N LEU A 735 25.19 -43.02 14.16
CA LEU A 735 24.89 -42.33 15.41
C LEU A 735 25.28 -43.14 16.65
N GLY A 736 25.58 -44.44 16.49
CA GLY A 736 25.88 -45.34 17.61
C GLY A 736 24.69 -45.62 18.54
N VAL A 737 23.45 -45.39 18.07
CA VAL A 737 22.21 -45.58 18.85
C VAL A 737 21.30 -46.63 18.20
N LYS A 738 20.44 -47.25 19.00
CA LYS A 738 19.46 -48.21 18.49
C LYS A 738 18.14 -47.51 18.14
N PRO A 739 17.31 -48.08 17.25
CA PRO A 739 16.00 -47.51 16.93
C PRO A 739 15.11 -47.28 18.16
N GLU A 740 15.21 -48.14 19.18
CA GLU A 740 14.45 -48.00 20.43
C GLU A 740 14.81 -46.72 21.20
N ASP A 741 16.05 -46.24 21.08
CA ASP A 741 16.51 -44.99 21.69
C ASP A 741 15.94 -43.76 20.97
N LEU A 742 15.45 -43.94 19.73
CA LEU A 742 14.86 -42.91 18.87
C LEU A 742 13.35 -43.10 18.68
N MET A 743 12.65 -43.57 19.73
CA MET A 743 11.19 -43.79 19.69
C MET A 743 10.73 -44.72 18.55
N GLY A 744 11.60 -45.66 18.13
CA GLY A 744 11.34 -46.60 17.03
C GLY A 744 11.75 -46.10 15.65
N CYS A 745 12.38 -44.93 15.52
CA CYS A 745 12.90 -44.44 14.23
C CYS A 745 14.05 -45.33 13.75
N LYS A 746 13.95 -45.83 12.52
CA LYS A 746 14.89 -46.80 11.95
C LYS A 746 16.08 -46.16 11.23
N LEU A 747 16.07 -44.84 11.06
CA LEU A 747 17.06 -44.08 10.29
C LEU A 747 17.70 -43.00 11.17
N GLY A 748 18.94 -42.62 10.84
CA GLY A 748 19.66 -41.50 11.44
C GLY A 748 19.35 -40.13 10.81
N ALA A 749 18.25 -40.00 10.05
CA ALA A 749 17.93 -38.80 9.28
C ALA A 749 17.12 -37.73 10.04
N LEU A 750 16.81 -37.93 11.33
CA LEU A 750 16.05 -36.97 12.13
C LEU A 750 16.76 -35.61 12.21
N GLY A 751 16.04 -34.53 11.90
CA GLY A 751 16.58 -33.17 11.89
C GLY A 751 17.40 -32.80 10.66
N ILE A 752 17.62 -33.73 9.72
CA ILE A 752 18.22 -33.42 8.42
C ILE A 752 17.17 -32.71 7.54
N PRO A 753 17.50 -31.55 6.93
CA PRO A 753 16.58 -30.84 6.04
C PRO A 753 16.00 -31.76 4.96
N GLU A 754 14.70 -31.62 4.70
CA GLU A 754 13.86 -32.46 3.82
C GLU A 754 13.70 -33.93 4.27
N PHE A 755 14.81 -34.63 4.50
CA PHE A 755 14.83 -36.07 4.77
C PHE A 755 14.38 -36.46 6.19
N GLY A 756 14.30 -35.51 7.12
CA GLY A 756 13.88 -35.75 8.50
C GLY A 756 12.36 -35.85 8.70
N THR A 757 11.55 -35.73 7.65
CA THR A 757 10.09 -35.87 7.72
C THR A 757 9.67 -37.35 7.72
N ASP A 758 8.56 -37.69 8.38
CA ASP A 758 8.04 -39.07 8.39
C ASP A 758 7.82 -39.61 6.97
N PHE A 759 7.36 -38.74 6.06
CA PHE A 759 7.13 -39.09 4.66
C PHE A 759 8.43 -39.42 3.93
N ALA A 760 9.44 -38.54 3.97
CA ALA A 760 10.72 -38.77 3.32
C ALA A 760 11.48 -39.95 3.94
N MET A 761 11.43 -40.12 5.27
CA MET A 761 12.02 -41.28 5.94
C MET A 761 11.39 -42.60 5.49
N GLN A 762 10.07 -42.64 5.28
CA GLN A 762 9.43 -43.84 4.73
C GLN A 762 9.90 -44.11 3.28
N MET A 763 10.09 -43.07 2.47
CA MET A 763 10.65 -43.21 1.11
C MET A 763 12.07 -43.78 1.14
N LEU A 764 12.92 -43.32 2.06
CA LEU A 764 14.28 -43.84 2.24
C LEU A 764 14.29 -45.33 2.60
N ILE A 765 13.38 -45.77 3.47
CA ILE A 765 13.22 -47.18 3.86
C ILE A 765 12.81 -48.04 2.64
N ASP A 766 11.88 -47.53 1.83
CA ASP A 766 11.37 -48.21 0.65
C ASP A 766 12.45 -48.28 -0.46
N ALA A 767 13.17 -47.18 -0.71
CA ALA A 767 14.10 -47.02 -1.83
C ALA A 767 15.52 -47.52 -1.56
N LYS A 768 15.98 -47.53 -0.31
CA LYS A 768 17.33 -47.98 0.13
C LYS A 768 18.47 -47.36 -0.70
N PRO A 769 18.68 -46.04 -0.60
CA PRO A 769 19.65 -45.33 -1.44
C PRO A 769 21.08 -45.82 -1.21
N LYS A 770 21.91 -45.88 -2.27
CA LYS A 770 23.29 -46.37 -2.21
C LYS A 770 24.36 -45.29 -2.36
N GLY A 771 23.97 -44.11 -2.81
CA GLY A 771 24.86 -42.98 -3.07
C GLY A 771 24.07 -41.68 -3.16
N LEU A 772 24.75 -40.59 -3.49
CA LEU A 772 24.12 -39.27 -3.57
C LEU A 772 23.07 -39.24 -4.68
N SER A 773 23.28 -39.98 -5.79
CA SER A 773 22.32 -39.92 -6.91
C SER A 773 20.98 -40.53 -6.58
N ASP A 774 20.95 -41.48 -5.66
CA ASP A 774 19.69 -42.02 -5.16
C ASP A 774 19.01 -41.01 -4.22
N LEU A 775 19.77 -40.27 -3.40
CA LEU A 775 19.22 -39.21 -2.54
C LEU A 775 18.66 -38.04 -3.34
N VAL A 776 19.36 -37.56 -4.37
CA VAL A 776 18.87 -36.50 -5.26
C VAL A 776 17.55 -36.90 -5.92
N ARG A 777 17.44 -38.15 -6.39
CA ARG A 777 16.19 -38.69 -6.94
C ARG A 777 15.07 -38.76 -5.90
N ILE A 778 15.36 -39.25 -4.70
CA ILE A 778 14.37 -39.31 -3.60
C ILE A 778 13.90 -37.91 -3.23
N SER A 779 14.81 -36.93 -3.16
CA SER A 779 14.45 -35.53 -2.94
C SER A 779 13.51 -35.02 -4.03
N GLY A 780 13.72 -35.37 -5.31
CA GLY A 780 12.78 -35.04 -6.38
C GLY A 780 11.41 -35.70 -6.19
N LEU A 781 11.38 -36.98 -5.85
CA LEU A 781 10.15 -37.76 -5.69
C LEU A 781 9.36 -37.41 -4.42
N SER A 782 10.01 -36.86 -3.39
CA SER A 782 9.37 -36.48 -2.13
C SER A 782 8.62 -35.15 -2.21
N HIS A 783 8.78 -34.40 -3.30
CA HIS A 783 8.20 -33.07 -3.49
C HIS A 783 7.14 -33.08 -4.59
N GLY A 784 5.87 -33.06 -4.18
CA GLY A 784 4.72 -32.94 -5.08
C GLY A 784 3.64 -33.98 -4.81
N THR A 785 2.38 -33.55 -4.87
CA THR A 785 1.23 -34.45 -4.77
C THR A 785 1.25 -35.43 -5.95
N ASP A 786 0.95 -36.70 -5.69
CA ASP A 786 0.85 -37.78 -6.69
C ASP A 786 2.17 -38.14 -7.44
N VAL A 787 3.32 -37.68 -6.93
CA VAL A 787 4.64 -38.07 -7.47
C VAL A 787 5.08 -39.44 -6.93
N TRP A 788 5.00 -39.62 -5.61
CA TRP A 788 5.39 -40.88 -4.95
C TRP A 788 4.19 -41.81 -4.70
N LEU A 789 3.25 -41.36 -3.87
CA LEU A 789 2.10 -42.17 -3.43
C LEU A 789 1.22 -42.56 -4.63
N GLY A 790 0.98 -43.86 -4.80
CA GLY A 790 0.16 -44.38 -5.91
C GLY A 790 0.83 -44.35 -7.29
N ASN A 791 2.08 -43.87 -7.38
CA ASN A 791 2.83 -43.73 -8.63
C ASN A 791 4.21 -44.42 -8.53
N ALA A 792 5.30 -43.68 -8.33
CA ALA A 792 6.66 -44.24 -8.26
C ALA A 792 6.80 -45.31 -7.17
N GLN A 793 6.14 -45.12 -6.02
CA GLN A 793 6.12 -46.10 -4.95
C GLN A 793 5.59 -47.46 -5.42
N THR A 794 4.46 -47.46 -6.14
CA THR A 794 3.83 -48.68 -6.65
C THR A 794 4.76 -49.41 -7.62
N LEU A 795 5.40 -48.68 -8.54
CA LEU A 795 6.32 -49.25 -9.52
C LEU A 795 7.54 -49.91 -8.86
N ILE A 796 8.07 -49.29 -7.80
CA ILE A 796 9.19 -49.83 -7.01
C ILE A 796 8.75 -51.05 -6.21
N GLN A 797 7.61 -50.98 -5.52
CA GLN A 797 7.09 -52.10 -4.71
C GLN A 797 6.70 -53.31 -5.56
N GLU A 798 6.16 -53.10 -6.76
CA GLU A 798 5.85 -54.16 -7.73
C GLU A 798 7.10 -54.71 -8.44
N GLY A 799 8.28 -54.13 -8.21
CA GLY A 799 9.53 -54.52 -8.85
C GLY A 799 9.60 -54.20 -10.35
N LYS A 800 8.70 -53.34 -10.85
CA LYS A 800 8.66 -52.89 -12.25
C LYS A 800 9.69 -51.79 -12.53
N ALA A 801 10.13 -51.08 -11.49
CA ALA A 801 11.18 -50.08 -11.55
C ALA A 801 12.10 -50.19 -10.33
N THR A 802 13.28 -49.59 -10.43
CA THR A 802 14.17 -49.30 -9.30
C THR A 802 14.16 -47.79 -9.05
N ILE A 803 14.69 -47.30 -7.92
CA ILE A 803 14.82 -45.85 -7.68
C ILE A 803 15.56 -45.10 -8.79
N ARG A 804 16.43 -45.79 -9.55
CA ARG A 804 17.18 -45.23 -10.68
C ARG A 804 16.38 -45.10 -11.96
N THR A 805 15.26 -45.80 -12.06
CA THR A 805 14.41 -45.88 -13.25
C THR A 805 12.95 -45.50 -12.97
N ALA A 806 12.65 -45.06 -11.75
CA ALA A 806 11.32 -44.75 -11.24
C ALA A 806 11.01 -43.26 -11.35
#